data_AF-A0A652K0D2-F1
#
_entry.id   AF-A0A652K0D2-F1
#
_cell.length_a   1.000
_cell.length_b   1.000
_cell.length_c   1.000
_cell.angle_alpha   90.00
_cell.angle_beta   90.00
_cell.angle_gamma   90.00
#
_symmetry.space_group_name_H-M   'P 1'
#
loop_
_entity.id
_entity.type
_entity.pdbx_description
1 polymer ?
#
loop_
_entity_poly.entity_id
_entity_poly.type
_entity_poly.pdbx_seq_one_letter_code
_entity_poly.pdbx_strand_id
1 'polypeptide(L)'
;MAPRLSVIVPIYNVAQYLPACLNSLAVQTFQDLEVLMIDDGSTDESHAIAAEFAAKDSRFRLIRKENAGLGAARNTGLDSLAPESEFLAFVDSDDMIPPDAYRMMISSLEETGSSFATGNVEHINSTKVWQSPMHRFLSRGAVKRTHVSKKRQLLTDRIACNKIFRRDFWERHAFRFPEGVLYEDTPVIVPAQYLAESVDIISQATYYWRLREGEASPSITQRRNEPKAARDRASAVESVSRFFAEQKEPVADSLKREYDHTVLTGDLRIFLNVLPDGDEEYRTEFLRVANKYLDQVDLKTLDRLPTALRVKWLLVRKHAMAEILEFIEAERLGEPVELGGVIRKYAKYPSLESHGDLVPKKVLRVDRDLQLRSPLKELSWEDGKLRLAGHAWIDHVDQTGKRSVVKLLQLKKDGTQRRMLLPLGNVFNPEATTGSGHKGRGHSFDWAGWETVIDPARFRKGDGWQEGLWHVGMRVLSGGLVRSRSVHSYGSDRLTYPPYQWLDENYRMVPEMRRAALKLRIEKVPVLITGFEQDGDTILLEADLRETVVPGTEITLRVSNQNSGEELEYPVETLLAAGGRTPLRVRVPLRDIALLPEHLDTAEARAAGGADPAKLMRRNWSTQIQIAVPSQEEPRKVRVVVRDGLEDLQIRLPESFGEDASLNEVAVLSGANGYLKFSGRPLRAKITGISESEGTFTIRGTAAVDLSGHHLVVSAKNRFDEKTVPLTALPDGGFEASFRPATMSGSHGRLPLKAGRWVFRLDGAGDEPSIPLVVDRLAAAQFPLESAYNGREYQLEVHWQDHPQLNCMTDLTAMEKGANRQYQLRQEVYEAGRELPLRDSVLYISYNGKQYSDSPRAVHEELLRRGADVEHLWLVRDGQVELPDTVKAVKFQGRDWYEALARSRYIVTNAHLPHWIKRREGQVIVQAWHGTMLKKIGLDIDAPKFDPNYHERLVQEAANWNILVSSNRFSTPILKRAMGYDGLIAETGYPRNDYLYADDRDERAREVREKLGLPEGKKVVLYAPTWRDDLSHSRGQFKFDLRVDLEDARRRLGDDHVFLIRRHSNIVDSIPGAGNGFVYDVSEYPDIADLYVAADIMITDYSSVMFDYAHLRRPMLFFTYDLEHYRDKLRGFYFDFENDAPGPLVDNSDDLIKAIRGIDEVAAEYQEKYDEFHHQFCDLDDGHASARLADLMFRIAEEGAPL
;
A
#
# COMPACT_ATOMS: atom_id res chain seq x y z
N MET A 1 -18.57 -30.00 -27.25
CA MET A 1 -19.76 -30.19 -26.40
C MET A 1 -20.52 -28.88 -26.37
N ALA A 2 -21.83 -28.88 -26.13
CA ALA A 2 -22.58 -27.64 -26.01
C ALA A 2 -22.17 -26.89 -24.72
N PRO A 3 -22.00 -25.56 -24.74
CA PRO A 3 -21.53 -24.82 -23.56
C PRO A 3 -22.61 -24.80 -22.48
N ARG A 4 -22.22 -25.05 -21.22
CA ARG A 4 -23.09 -24.94 -20.05
C ARG A 4 -23.03 -23.55 -19.42
N LEU A 5 -21.93 -22.83 -19.60
CA LEU A 5 -21.72 -21.46 -19.13
C LEU A 5 -21.53 -20.49 -20.32
N SER A 6 -22.29 -19.41 -20.35
CA SER A 6 -22.01 -18.27 -21.25
C SER A 6 -21.36 -17.12 -20.49
N VAL A 7 -20.19 -16.68 -20.93
CA VAL A 7 -19.47 -15.54 -20.37
C VAL A 7 -19.59 -14.34 -21.30
N ILE A 8 -20.16 -13.24 -20.83
CA ILE A 8 -20.33 -12.01 -21.62
C ILE A 8 -19.19 -11.03 -21.31
N VAL A 9 -18.45 -10.63 -22.34
CA VAL A 9 -17.31 -9.70 -22.25
C VAL A 9 -17.58 -8.46 -23.11
N PRO A 10 -18.07 -7.35 -22.53
CA PRO A 10 -18.23 -6.09 -23.26
C PRO A 10 -16.87 -5.40 -23.50
N ILE A 11 -16.60 -5.00 -24.73
CA ILE A 11 -15.33 -4.45 -25.21
C ILE A 11 -15.55 -3.06 -25.79
N TYR A 12 -14.81 -2.06 -25.28
CA TYR A 12 -14.74 -0.73 -25.86
C TYR A 12 -13.42 -0.04 -25.51
N ASN A 13 -12.58 0.21 -26.51
CA ASN A 13 -11.32 0.96 -26.39
C ASN A 13 -10.42 0.51 -25.22
N VAL A 14 -10.04 -0.78 -25.22
CA VAL A 14 -9.36 -1.47 -24.12
C VAL A 14 -8.21 -2.37 -24.60
N ALA A 15 -7.63 -2.07 -25.77
CA ALA A 15 -6.65 -2.91 -26.44
C ALA A 15 -5.47 -3.32 -25.54
N GLN A 16 -5.03 -2.40 -24.66
CA GLN A 16 -3.94 -2.62 -23.72
C GLN A 16 -4.20 -3.77 -22.73
N TYR A 17 -5.44 -3.96 -22.28
CA TYR A 17 -5.76 -4.90 -21.19
C TYR A 17 -6.50 -6.15 -21.69
N LEU A 18 -7.14 -6.06 -22.86
CA LEU A 18 -7.95 -7.12 -23.44
C LEU A 18 -7.23 -8.50 -23.56
N PRO A 19 -5.96 -8.59 -23.99
CA PRO A 19 -5.28 -9.88 -24.08
C PRO A 19 -5.21 -10.63 -22.76
N ALA A 20 -4.96 -9.94 -21.64
CA ALA A 20 -4.89 -10.56 -20.32
C ALA A 20 -6.25 -11.09 -19.87
N CYS A 21 -7.32 -10.33 -20.13
CA CYS A 21 -8.70 -10.73 -19.86
C CYS A 21 -9.05 -12.03 -20.61
N LEU A 22 -8.88 -12.03 -21.94
CA LEU A 22 -9.23 -13.18 -22.79
C LEU A 22 -8.37 -14.41 -22.51
N ASN A 23 -7.08 -14.24 -22.23
CA ASN A 23 -6.21 -15.33 -21.79
C ASN A 23 -6.69 -15.96 -20.48
N SER A 24 -7.11 -15.15 -19.50
CA SER A 24 -7.62 -15.66 -18.21
C SER A 24 -8.90 -16.50 -18.36
N LEU A 25 -9.71 -16.22 -19.39
CA LEU A 25 -10.88 -17.01 -19.75
C LEU A 25 -10.52 -18.28 -20.53
N ALA A 26 -9.50 -18.21 -21.39
CA ALA A 26 -9.06 -19.36 -22.19
C ALA A 26 -8.50 -20.50 -21.31
N VAL A 27 -7.86 -20.16 -20.19
CA VAL A 27 -7.22 -21.13 -19.27
C VAL A 27 -8.13 -21.61 -18.13
N GLN A 28 -9.43 -21.27 -18.15
CA GLN A 28 -10.37 -21.73 -17.11
C GLN A 28 -10.44 -23.26 -17.03
N THR A 29 -10.45 -23.83 -15.82
CA THR A 29 -10.53 -25.29 -15.62
C THR A 29 -11.91 -25.86 -15.93
N PHE A 30 -12.96 -25.03 -15.90
CA PHE A 30 -14.28 -25.38 -16.41
C PHE A 30 -14.35 -25.18 -17.92
N GLN A 31 -14.25 -26.25 -18.70
CA GLN A 31 -14.09 -26.16 -20.17
C GLN A 31 -15.42 -26.03 -20.95
N ASP A 32 -16.55 -26.38 -20.33
CA ASP A 32 -17.89 -26.34 -20.95
C ASP A 32 -18.47 -24.92 -20.97
N LEU A 33 -17.74 -23.98 -21.59
CA LEU A 33 -18.12 -22.57 -21.66
C LEU A 33 -18.04 -22.00 -23.08
N GLU A 34 -18.77 -20.92 -23.31
CA GLU A 34 -18.58 -19.98 -24.43
C GLU A 34 -18.24 -18.58 -23.90
N VAL A 35 -17.49 -17.81 -24.69
CA VAL A 35 -17.12 -16.42 -24.40
C VAL A 35 -17.69 -15.52 -25.50
N LEU A 36 -18.67 -14.70 -25.15
CA LEU A 36 -19.32 -13.73 -26.03
C LEU A 36 -18.61 -12.37 -25.92
N MET A 37 -17.71 -12.09 -26.84
CA MET A 37 -16.97 -10.82 -26.94
C MET A 37 -17.83 -9.78 -27.67
N ILE A 38 -18.40 -8.83 -26.95
CA ILE A 38 -19.29 -7.81 -27.51
C ILE A 38 -18.51 -6.52 -27.73
N ASP A 39 -18.05 -6.29 -28.96
CA ASP A 39 -17.36 -5.06 -29.36
C ASP A 39 -18.38 -3.94 -29.61
N ASP A 40 -18.44 -3.00 -28.65
CA ASP A 40 -19.35 -1.86 -28.63
C ASP A 40 -18.79 -0.67 -29.44
N GLY A 41 -18.28 -0.95 -30.64
CA GLY A 41 -17.79 0.06 -31.57
C GLY A 41 -16.40 0.61 -31.24
N SER A 42 -15.45 -0.26 -30.86
CA SER A 42 -14.07 0.16 -30.55
C SER A 42 -13.39 0.82 -31.76
N THR A 43 -12.56 1.83 -31.49
CA THR A 43 -11.78 2.61 -32.46
C THR A 43 -10.27 2.36 -32.35
N ASP A 44 -9.84 1.55 -31.39
CA ASP A 44 -8.47 1.08 -31.21
C ASP A 44 -8.30 -0.38 -31.67
N GLU A 45 -7.16 -0.99 -31.34
CA GLU A 45 -6.83 -2.38 -31.72
C GLU A 45 -7.67 -3.46 -31.00
N SER A 46 -8.63 -3.09 -30.14
CA SER A 46 -9.44 -4.07 -29.37
C SER A 46 -10.19 -5.04 -30.28
N HIS A 47 -10.70 -4.53 -31.40
CA HIS A 47 -11.43 -5.34 -32.38
C HIS A 47 -10.54 -6.43 -33.00
N ALA A 48 -9.32 -6.05 -33.41
CA ALA A 48 -8.36 -6.95 -34.02
C ALA A 48 -7.94 -8.06 -33.05
N ILE A 49 -7.66 -7.69 -31.80
CA ILE A 49 -7.32 -8.64 -30.72
C ILE A 49 -8.47 -9.64 -30.51
N ALA A 50 -9.71 -9.18 -30.36
CA ALA A 50 -10.85 -10.07 -30.16
C ALA A 50 -11.09 -11.02 -31.36
N ALA A 51 -10.89 -10.52 -32.59
CA ALA A 51 -11.01 -11.33 -33.80
C ALA A 51 -9.94 -12.43 -33.85
N GLU A 52 -8.71 -12.14 -33.43
CA GLU A 52 -7.64 -13.12 -33.34
C GLU A 52 -7.95 -14.24 -32.34
N PHE A 53 -8.50 -13.90 -31.17
CA PHE A 53 -8.92 -14.91 -30.18
C PHE A 53 -10.06 -15.79 -30.70
N ALA A 54 -11.09 -15.21 -31.34
CA ALA A 54 -12.18 -15.96 -31.94
C ALA A 54 -11.73 -16.91 -33.06
N ALA A 55 -10.68 -16.55 -33.80
CA ALA A 55 -10.08 -17.41 -34.82
C ALA A 55 -9.27 -18.57 -34.23
N LYS A 56 -8.65 -18.38 -33.05
CA LYS A 56 -7.79 -19.38 -32.38
C LYS A 56 -8.56 -20.36 -31.51
N ASP A 57 -9.62 -19.93 -30.85
CA ASP A 57 -10.39 -20.75 -29.92
C ASP A 57 -11.89 -20.68 -30.24
N SER A 58 -12.45 -21.81 -30.65
CA SER A 58 -13.86 -21.92 -31.06
C SER A 58 -14.87 -21.61 -29.94
N ARG A 59 -14.44 -21.54 -28.68
CA ARG A 59 -15.29 -21.11 -27.55
C ARG A 59 -15.54 -19.60 -27.58
N PHE A 60 -14.71 -18.82 -28.27
CA PHE A 60 -14.78 -17.36 -28.31
C PHE A 60 -15.57 -16.89 -29.53
N ARG A 61 -16.59 -16.05 -29.33
CA ARG A 61 -17.43 -15.51 -30.39
C ARG A 61 -17.48 -13.99 -30.32
N LEU A 62 -16.98 -13.34 -31.38
CA LEU A 62 -17.01 -11.89 -31.53
C LEU A 62 -18.33 -11.42 -32.13
N ILE A 63 -18.97 -10.43 -31.48
CA ILE A 63 -20.18 -9.74 -31.95
C ILE A 63 -19.88 -8.26 -31.94
N ARG A 64 -20.00 -7.60 -33.09
CA ARG A 64 -19.76 -6.15 -33.24
C ARG A 64 -21.08 -5.40 -33.35
N LYS A 65 -21.17 -4.26 -32.66
CA LYS A 65 -22.30 -3.32 -32.73
C LYS A 65 -21.82 -1.87 -32.74
N GLU A 66 -22.73 -0.95 -33.02
CA GLU A 66 -22.49 0.50 -32.82
C GLU A 66 -22.43 0.83 -31.33
N ASN A 67 -21.60 1.81 -30.93
CA ASN A 67 -21.44 2.17 -29.51
C ASN A 67 -22.77 2.62 -28.87
N ALA A 68 -23.18 1.93 -27.81
CA ALA A 68 -24.37 2.32 -27.03
C ALA A 68 -24.15 2.23 -25.51
N GLY A 69 -22.92 1.96 -25.06
CA GLY A 69 -22.53 1.87 -23.67
C GLY A 69 -22.58 0.45 -23.09
N LEU A 70 -21.96 0.31 -21.92
CA LEU A 70 -21.71 -0.96 -21.24
C LEU A 70 -22.98 -1.81 -21.01
N GLY A 71 -24.07 -1.19 -20.55
CA GLY A 71 -25.35 -1.88 -20.33
C GLY A 71 -25.93 -2.49 -21.61
N ALA A 72 -25.88 -1.75 -22.73
CA ALA A 72 -26.38 -2.22 -24.02
C ALA A 72 -25.52 -3.37 -24.57
N ALA A 73 -24.19 -3.31 -24.37
CA ALA A 73 -23.29 -4.39 -24.75
C ALA A 73 -23.59 -5.68 -23.95
N ARG A 74 -23.82 -5.58 -22.63
CA ARG A 74 -24.21 -6.73 -21.80
C ARG A 74 -25.58 -7.30 -22.21
N ASN A 75 -26.55 -6.44 -22.53
CA ASN A 75 -27.86 -6.87 -23.04
C ASN A 75 -27.75 -7.61 -24.39
N THR A 76 -26.88 -7.13 -25.29
CA THR A 76 -26.60 -7.79 -26.57
C THR A 76 -26.02 -9.18 -26.36
N GLY A 77 -25.12 -9.33 -25.37
CA GLY A 77 -24.61 -10.63 -24.94
C GLY A 77 -25.70 -11.56 -24.42
N LEU A 78 -26.62 -11.04 -23.59
CA LEU A 78 -27.77 -11.79 -23.07
C LEU A 78 -28.72 -12.27 -24.18
N ASP A 79 -28.89 -11.49 -25.25
CA ASP A 79 -29.69 -11.90 -26.42
C ASP A 79 -28.98 -12.93 -27.30
N SER A 80 -27.71 -13.18 -27.03
CA SER A 80 -26.82 -14.00 -27.85
C SER A 80 -26.41 -15.31 -27.15
N LEU A 81 -26.96 -15.64 -25.99
CA LEU A 81 -26.60 -16.84 -25.24
C LEU A 81 -26.87 -18.12 -26.04
N ALA A 82 -25.98 -19.11 -25.96
CA ALA A 82 -26.23 -20.44 -26.49
C ALA A 82 -27.49 -21.05 -25.86
N PRO A 83 -28.36 -21.73 -26.64
CA PRO A 83 -29.59 -22.33 -26.11
C PRO A 83 -29.36 -23.32 -24.97
N GLU A 84 -28.22 -24.01 -24.95
CA GLU A 84 -27.87 -25.05 -23.98
C GLU A 84 -27.27 -24.52 -22.68
N SER A 85 -26.92 -23.23 -22.62
CA SER A 85 -26.30 -22.63 -21.43
C SER A 85 -27.25 -22.65 -20.24
N GLU A 86 -26.80 -23.27 -19.15
CA GLU A 86 -27.48 -23.34 -17.85
C GLU A 86 -27.10 -22.16 -16.94
N PHE A 87 -25.90 -21.61 -17.15
CA PHE A 87 -25.31 -20.56 -16.34
C PHE A 87 -24.86 -19.37 -17.19
N LEU A 88 -24.81 -18.19 -16.56
CA LEU A 88 -24.27 -16.98 -17.17
C LEU A 88 -23.34 -16.23 -16.22
N ALA A 89 -22.32 -15.59 -16.80
CA ALA A 89 -21.36 -14.74 -16.10
C ALA A 89 -21.06 -13.49 -16.93
N PHE A 90 -20.55 -12.44 -16.26
CA PHE A 90 -20.11 -11.20 -16.89
C PHE A 90 -18.66 -10.94 -16.51
N VAL A 91 -17.86 -10.39 -17.42
CA VAL A 91 -16.47 -10.03 -17.15
C VAL A 91 -16.16 -8.72 -17.86
N ASP A 92 -15.65 -7.74 -17.13
CA ASP A 92 -15.21 -6.49 -17.75
C ASP A 92 -13.88 -6.72 -18.49
N SER A 93 -13.73 -6.12 -19.67
CA SER A 93 -12.65 -6.42 -20.63
C SER A 93 -11.24 -6.00 -20.20
N ASP A 94 -11.10 -5.27 -19.10
CA ASP A 94 -9.83 -4.91 -18.46
C ASP A 94 -9.47 -5.77 -17.24
N ASP A 95 -10.39 -6.63 -16.80
CA ASP A 95 -10.26 -7.46 -15.61
C ASP A 95 -9.81 -8.90 -15.95
N MET A 96 -9.54 -9.71 -14.92
CA MET A 96 -9.10 -11.10 -15.07
C MET A 96 -9.87 -12.05 -14.16
N ILE A 97 -9.97 -13.31 -14.57
CA ILE A 97 -10.64 -14.38 -13.82
C ILE A 97 -9.63 -15.46 -13.43
N PRO A 98 -9.52 -15.84 -12.14
CA PRO A 98 -8.67 -16.95 -11.73
C PRO A 98 -9.13 -18.26 -12.38
N PRO A 99 -8.22 -19.17 -12.81
CA PRO A 99 -8.51 -20.37 -13.60
C PRO A 99 -9.57 -21.30 -13.00
N ASP A 100 -9.65 -21.40 -11.68
CA ASP A 100 -10.57 -22.31 -10.98
C ASP A 100 -11.90 -21.66 -10.57
N ALA A 101 -12.07 -20.36 -10.81
CA ALA A 101 -13.20 -19.58 -10.32
C ALA A 101 -14.54 -20.15 -10.78
N TYR A 102 -14.68 -20.45 -12.07
CA TYR A 102 -15.95 -20.92 -12.63
C TYR A 102 -16.30 -22.34 -12.19
N ARG A 103 -15.30 -23.25 -12.16
CA ARG A 103 -15.48 -24.61 -11.65
C ARG A 103 -15.99 -24.57 -10.20
N MET A 104 -15.33 -23.81 -9.34
CA MET A 104 -15.70 -23.70 -7.92
C MET A 104 -17.12 -23.14 -7.71
N MET A 105 -17.46 -22.05 -8.43
CA MET A 105 -18.77 -21.41 -8.29
C MET A 105 -19.88 -22.30 -8.85
N ILE A 106 -19.68 -22.94 -10.00
CA ILE A 106 -20.68 -23.85 -10.60
C ILE A 106 -20.87 -25.09 -9.73
N SER A 107 -19.79 -25.74 -9.26
CA SER A 107 -19.91 -26.91 -8.37
C SER A 107 -20.69 -26.58 -7.09
N SER A 108 -20.50 -25.39 -6.52
CA SER A 108 -21.33 -24.93 -5.39
C SER A 108 -22.81 -24.83 -5.77
N LEU A 109 -23.13 -24.25 -6.93
CA LEU A 109 -24.52 -24.08 -7.40
C LEU A 109 -25.21 -25.39 -7.78
N GLU A 110 -24.45 -26.37 -8.27
CA GLU A 110 -24.94 -27.72 -8.53
C GLU A 110 -25.26 -28.44 -7.23
N GLU A 111 -24.40 -28.32 -6.22
CA GLU A 111 -24.61 -28.93 -4.91
C GLU A 111 -25.79 -28.29 -4.15
N THR A 112 -25.90 -26.96 -4.19
CA THR A 112 -26.84 -26.23 -3.33
C THR A 112 -28.17 -25.93 -3.99
N GLY A 113 -28.22 -25.88 -5.33
CA GLY A 113 -29.38 -25.37 -6.06
C GLY A 113 -29.64 -23.87 -5.84
N SER A 114 -28.66 -23.10 -5.35
CA SER A 114 -28.81 -21.64 -5.18
C SER A 114 -28.98 -20.91 -6.51
N SER A 115 -29.63 -19.74 -6.47
CA SER A 115 -29.96 -18.94 -7.66
C SER A 115 -28.71 -18.38 -8.34
N PHE A 116 -27.69 -18.02 -7.55
CA PHE A 116 -26.38 -17.60 -8.03
C PHE A 116 -25.32 -17.73 -6.93
N ALA A 117 -24.05 -17.74 -7.34
CA ALA A 117 -22.90 -17.69 -6.46
C ALA A 117 -22.22 -16.33 -6.57
N THR A 118 -21.75 -15.78 -5.45
CA THR A 118 -20.88 -14.60 -5.41
C THR A 118 -19.53 -14.98 -4.82
N GLY A 119 -18.45 -14.60 -5.50
CA GLY A 119 -17.10 -14.89 -5.03
C GLY A 119 -16.30 -13.63 -4.67
N ASN A 120 -15.19 -13.84 -3.97
CA ASN A 120 -14.40 -12.74 -3.44
C ASN A 120 -13.67 -11.98 -4.56
N VAL A 121 -13.41 -10.70 -4.33
CA VAL A 121 -12.81 -9.79 -5.30
C VAL A 121 -11.54 -9.18 -4.74
N GLU A 122 -10.47 -9.28 -5.51
CA GLU A 122 -9.20 -8.61 -5.23
C GLU A 122 -8.93 -7.56 -6.30
N HIS A 123 -8.40 -6.41 -5.89
CA HIS A 123 -7.90 -5.41 -6.82
C HIS A 123 -6.51 -5.80 -7.31
N ILE A 124 -6.22 -5.52 -8.56
CA ILE A 124 -4.91 -5.72 -9.18
C ILE A 124 -4.42 -4.45 -9.86
N ASN A 125 -3.11 -4.29 -9.93
CA ASN A 125 -2.42 -3.32 -10.78
C ASN A 125 -1.10 -3.94 -11.29
N SER A 126 -0.18 -3.16 -11.86
CA SER A 126 1.10 -3.75 -12.32
C SER A 126 2.00 -4.27 -11.19
N THR A 127 1.69 -3.90 -9.93
CA THR A 127 2.61 -4.14 -8.80
C THR A 127 2.03 -4.86 -7.60
N LYS A 128 0.72 -5.11 -7.53
CA LYS A 128 0.13 -5.76 -6.36
C LYS A 128 -1.27 -6.26 -6.63
N VAL A 129 -1.63 -7.24 -5.80
CA VAL A 129 -2.97 -7.79 -5.62
C VAL A 129 -3.40 -7.54 -4.17
N TRP A 130 -4.60 -7.03 -3.94
CA TRP A 130 -5.11 -6.81 -2.58
C TRP A 130 -6.62 -6.88 -2.47
N GLN A 131 -7.12 -7.33 -1.33
CA GLN A 131 -8.55 -7.40 -1.03
C GLN A 131 -9.30 -6.10 -1.33
N SER A 132 -10.33 -6.18 -2.18
CA SER A 132 -11.25 -5.05 -2.45
C SER A 132 -11.94 -4.61 -1.15
N PRO A 133 -11.93 -3.31 -0.79
CA PRO A 133 -12.56 -2.82 0.44
C PRO A 133 -14.06 -3.13 0.53
N MET A 134 -14.77 -3.05 -0.60
CA MET A 134 -16.21 -3.33 -0.71
C MET A 134 -16.52 -4.81 -0.45
N HIS A 135 -15.64 -5.70 -0.92
CA HIS A 135 -15.83 -7.15 -0.88
C HIS A 135 -15.17 -7.83 0.32
N ARG A 136 -14.56 -7.08 1.25
CA ARG A 136 -13.86 -7.63 2.43
C ARG A 136 -14.74 -8.54 3.32
N PHE A 137 -16.05 -8.46 3.19
CA PHE A 137 -16.94 -9.37 3.92
C PHE A 137 -16.98 -10.79 3.30
N LEU A 138 -16.70 -10.94 2.01
CA LEU A 138 -16.65 -12.22 1.29
C LEU A 138 -15.41 -13.04 1.69
N SER A 139 -14.31 -12.38 2.04
CA SER A 139 -13.07 -13.02 2.53
C SER A 139 -13.20 -13.68 3.93
N ARG A 140 -14.41 -13.80 4.49
CA ARG A 140 -14.66 -14.26 5.87
C ARG A 140 -15.12 -15.72 5.97
N GLY A 141 -14.84 -16.50 4.92
CA GLY A 141 -15.19 -17.92 4.79
C GLY A 141 -16.42 -18.13 3.92
N ALA A 142 -16.45 -19.27 3.23
CA ALA A 142 -17.55 -19.67 2.36
C ALA A 142 -18.85 -19.90 3.15
N VAL A 143 -20.00 -19.61 2.52
CA VAL A 143 -21.33 -19.82 3.11
C VAL A 143 -22.28 -20.29 2.02
N LYS A 144 -22.80 -21.51 2.16
CA LYS A 144 -23.79 -22.08 1.25
C LYS A 144 -25.23 -21.69 1.64
N ARG A 145 -26.13 -21.59 0.67
CA ARG A 145 -27.58 -21.36 0.83
C ARG A 145 -27.94 -20.20 1.76
N THR A 146 -27.28 -19.05 1.59
CA THR A 146 -27.56 -17.84 2.35
C THR A 146 -28.56 -16.91 1.65
N HIS A 147 -28.88 -15.77 2.24
CA HIS A 147 -29.79 -14.77 1.66
C HIS A 147 -29.47 -13.38 2.22
N VAL A 148 -29.76 -12.31 1.47
CA VAL A 148 -29.49 -10.91 1.88
C VAL A 148 -30.13 -10.53 3.22
N SER A 149 -31.28 -11.12 3.55
CA SER A 149 -31.93 -10.92 4.86
C SER A 149 -31.13 -11.48 6.05
N LYS A 150 -30.34 -12.54 5.84
CA LYS A 150 -29.44 -13.15 6.83
C LYS A 150 -28.05 -12.50 6.79
N LYS A 151 -27.60 -12.11 5.59
CA LYS A 151 -26.28 -11.52 5.32
C LYS A 151 -26.45 -10.16 4.62
N ARG A 152 -26.85 -9.15 5.39
CA ARG A 152 -27.12 -7.79 4.88
C ARG A 152 -25.94 -7.14 4.16
N GLN A 153 -24.71 -7.57 4.44
CA GLN A 153 -23.51 -7.11 3.74
C GLN A 153 -23.54 -7.38 2.23
N LEU A 154 -24.35 -8.34 1.77
CA LEU A 154 -24.55 -8.57 0.33
C LEU A 154 -25.07 -7.34 -0.42
N LEU A 155 -25.77 -6.41 0.25
CA LEU A 155 -26.19 -5.12 -0.33
C LEU A 155 -25.01 -4.20 -0.72
N THR A 156 -23.82 -4.47 -0.20
CA THR A 156 -22.60 -3.72 -0.53
C THR A 156 -21.89 -4.26 -1.76
N ASP A 157 -22.14 -5.52 -2.15
CA ASP A 157 -21.60 -6.11 -3.37
C ASP A 157 -22.59 -5.86 -4.52
N ARG A 158 -22.19 -4.97 -5.43
CA ARG A 158 -23.09 -4.39 -6.45
C ARG A 158 -22.67 -4.68 -7.88
N ILE A 159 -21.56 -5.38 -8.08
CA ILE A 159 -21.03 -5.64 -9.42
C ILE A 159 -21.60 -6.95 -9.96
N ALA A 160 -21.77 -7.06 -11.28
CA ALA A 160 -22.19 -8.33 -11.88
C ALA A 160 -21.04 -9.34 -11.99
N CYS A 161 -19.81 -8.85 -12.08
CA CYS A 161 -18.71 -9.59 -12.68
C CYS A 161 -18.10 -10.69 -11.79
N ASN A 162 -18.28 -10.60 -10.47
CA ASN A 162 -17.82 -11.62 -9.52
C ASN A 162 -18.87 -12.73 -9.24
N LYS A 163 -19.84 -12.92 -10.13
CA LYS A 163 -20.98 -13.82 -9.92
C LYS A 163 -21.20 -14.76 -11.10
N ILE A 164 -21.73 -15.94 -10.78
CA ILE A 164 -22.35 -16.85 -11.75
C ILE A 164 -23.82 -17.01 -11.39
N PHE A 165 -24.70 -16.76 -12.35
CA PHE A 165 -26.14 -16.89 -12.18
C PHE A 165 -26.64 -18.14 -12.90
N ARG A 166 -27.65 -18.80 -12.33
CA ARG A 166 -28.48 -19.73 -13.11
C ARG A 166 -29.30 -18.92 -14.11
N ARG A 167 -29.34 -19.40 -15.36
CA ARG A 167 -30.07 -18.76 -16.45
C ARG A 167 -31.57 -18.69 -16.17
N ASP A 168 -32.16 -19.77 -15.66
CA ASP A 168 -33.59 -19.84 -15.37
C ASP A 168 -34.03 -18.78 -14.35
N PHE A 169 -33.21 -18.52 -13.34
CA PHE A 169 -33.41 -17.43 -12.37
C PHE A 169 -33.35 -16.07 -13.06
N TRP A 170 -32.35 -15.85 -13.92
CA TRP A 170 -32.19 -14.59 -14.63
C TRP A 170 -33.36 -14.26 -15.56
N GLU A 171 -33.80 -15.24 -16.34
CA GLU A 171 -34.92 -15.12 -17.28
C GLU A 171 -36.27 -14.96 -16.54
N ARG A 172 -36.50 -15.72 -15.46
CA ARG A 172 -37.73 -15.65 -14.66
C ARG A 172 -38.00 -14.25 -14.11
N HIS A 173 -36.95 -13.52 -13.76
CA HIS A 173 -37.04 -12.15 -13.24
C HIS A 173 -36.79 -11.08 -14.31
N ALA A 174 -36.61 -11.47 -15.57
CA ALA A 174 -36.42 -10.58 -16.72
C ALA A 174 -35.33 -9.52 -16.50
N PHE A 175 -34.20 -9.90 -15.90
CA PHE A 175 -33.12 -8.95 -15.62
C PHE A 175 -32.47 -8.42 -16.91
N ARG A 176 -32.38 -7.10 -17.00
CA ARG A 176 -31.70 -6.35 -18.08
C ARG A 176 -30.95 -5.16 -17.50
N PHE A 177 -29.80 -4.84 -18.07
CA PHE A 177 -29.02 -3.68 -17.65
C PHE A 177 -29.62 -2.41 -18.25
N PRO A 178 -29.79 -1.33 -17.47
CA PRO A 178 -30.22 -0.05 -18.02
C PRO A 178 -29.21 0.49 -19.04
N GLU A 179 -29.72 1.02 -20.16
CA GLU A 179 -28.91 1.55 -21.26
C GLU A 179 -28.71 3.07 -21.14
N GLY A 180 -27.59 3.59 -21.63
CA GLY A 180 -27.30 5.03 -21.65
C GLY A 180 -27.00 5.67 -20.28
N VAL A 181 -26.81 4.88 -19.23
CA VAL A 181 -26.50 5.36 -17.86
C VAL A 181 -25.19 4.76 -17.34
N LEU A 182 -24.56 5.48 -16.40
CA LEU A 182 -23.42 4.96 -15.63
C LEU A 182 -23.92 4.20 -14.39
N TYR A 183 -23.15 3.20 -13.94
CA TYR A 183 -23.46 2.38 -12.75
C TYR A 183 -24.67 1.44 -12.92
N GLU A 184 -24.81 0.89 -14.12
CA GLU A 184 -25.87 -0.01 -14.57
C GLU A 184 -25.95 -1.33 -13.81
N ASP A 185 -24.88 -1.78 -13.14
CA ASP A 185 -24.92 -3.00 -12.32
C ASP A 185 -25.83 -2.87 -11.09
N THR A 186 -25.74 -1.73 -10.39
CA THR A 186 -26.43 -1.52 -9.11
C THR A 186 -27.96 -1.76 -9.20
N PRO A 187 -28.69 -1.24 -10.20
CA PRO A 187 -30.12 -1.50 -10.36
C PRO A 187 -30.49 -2.93 -10.75
N VAL A 188 -29.52 -3.79 -11.08
CA VAL A 188 -29.77 -5.21 -11.41
C VAL A 188 -29.37 -6.11 -10.25
N ILE A 189 -28.15 -5.92 -9.74
CA ILE A 189 -27.53 -6.83 -8.77
C ILE A 189 -28.16 -6.74 -7.40
N VAL A 190 -28.52 -5.54 -6.92
CA VAL A 190 -29.16 -5.40 -5.61
C VAL A 190 -30.56 -6.02 -5.60
N PRO A 191 -31.42 -5.80 -6.62
CA PRO A 191 -32.65 -6.57 -6.77
C PRO A 191 -32.42 -8.09 -6.91
N ALA A 192 -31.44 -8.55 -7.68
CA ALA A 192 -31.13 -9.97 -7.80
C ALA A 192 -30.77 -10.61 -6.45
N GLN A 193 -29.99 -9.93 -5.60
CA GLN A 193 -29.66 -10.37 -4.24
C GLN A 193 -30.91 -10.53 -3.34
N TYR A 194 -31.95 -9.74 -3.60
CA TYR A 194 -33.20 -9.78 -2.85
C TYR A 194 -34.20 -10.81 -3.39
N LEU A 195 -34.27 -10.98 -4.72
CA LEU A 195 -35.20 -11.88 -5.38
C LEU A 195 -34.72 -13.34 -5.41
N ALA A 196 -33.41 -13.58 -5.21
CA ALA A 196 -32.86 -14.93 -5.14
C ALA A 196 -33.45 -15.74 -3.99
N GLU A 197 -33.77 -17.01 -4.24
CA GLU A 197 -34.22 -17.94 -3.20
C GLU A 197 -33.09 -18.22 -2.19
N SER A 198 -31.89 -18.40 -2.72
CA SER A 198 -30.66 -18.48 -1.93
C SER A 198 -29.42 -18.15 -2.77
N VAL A 199 -28.35 -17.76 -2.10
CA VAL A 199 -27.06 -17.36 -2.67
C VAL A 199 -25.93 -18.12 -2.00
N ASP A 200 -24.94 -18.54 -2.77
CA ASP A 200 -23.69 -19.09 -2.25
C ASP A 200 -22.59 -18.03 -2.20
N ILE A 201 -21.80 -18.02 -1.13
CA ILE A 201 -20.64 -17.15 -0.96
C ILE A 201 -19.38 -18.01 -1.06
N ILE A 202 -18.50 -17.68 -2.00
CA ILE A 202 -17.16 -18.24 -2.15
C ILE A 202 -16.14 -17.25 -1.58
N SER A 203 -15.28 -17.70 -0.66
CA SER A 203 -14.31 -16.80 0.00
C SER A 203 -12.97 -16.66 -0.71
N GLN A 204 -12.63 -17.59 -1.62
CA GLN A 204 -11.48 -17.43 -2.51
C GLN A 204 -11.75 -16.34 -3.55
N ALA A 205 -10.67 -15.72 -4.04
CA ALA A 205 -10.76 -14.78 -5.15
C ALA A 205 -11.35 -15.50 -6.36
N THR A 206 -12.42 -14.94 -6.92
CA THR A 206 -13.04 -15.41 -8.17
C THR A 206 -13.01 -14.33 -9.25
N TYR A 207 -12.43 -13.17 -8.94
CA TYR A 207 -12.41 -12.01 -9.80
C TYR A 207 -11.28 -11.05 -9.42
N TYR A 208 -10.49 -10.64 -10.40
CA TYR A 208 -9.45 -9.64 -10.25
C TYR A 208 -9.85 -8.34 -10.94
N TRP A 209 -10.15 -7.35 -10.11
CA TRP A 209 -10.54 -6.02 -10.54
C TRP A 209 -9.30 -5.16 -10.78
N ARG A 210 -8.98 -4.89 -12.04
CA ARG A 210 -7.87 -4.03 -12.43
C ARG A 210 -8.16 -2.56 -12.13
N LEU A 211 -7.24 -1.93 -11.41
CA LEU A 211 -7.14 -0.49 -11.36
C LEU A 211 -6.20 -0.04 -12.47
N ARG A 212 -6.75 0.53 -13.55
CA ARG A 212 -5.98 1.04 -14.69
C ARG A 212 -4.93 2.06 -14.23
N GLU A 213 -3.73 1.96 -14.80
CA GLU A 213 -2.59 2.83 -14.51
C GLU A 213 -2.32 3.68 -15.75
N GLY A 214 -2.24 5.01 -15.58
CA GLY A 214 -2.19 5.96 -16.71
C GLY A 214 -3.42 6.87 -16.78
N GLU A 215 -3.22 8.20 -16.91
CA GLU A 215 -4.32 9.19 -17.03
C GLU A 215 -5.04 9.19 -18.40
N ALA A 216 -4.62 8.37 -19.37
CA ALA A 216 -5.16 8.42 -20.73
C ALA A 216 -6.66 8.06 -20.83
N SER A 217 -7.26 7.46 -19.79
CA SER A 217 -8.71 7.32 -19.66
C SER A 217 -9.09 7.04 -18.19
N PRO A 218 -9.33 8.07 -17.36
CA PRO A 218 -9.75 7.86 -15.98
C PRO A 218 -11.07 7.07 -15.97
N SER A 219 -11.14 6.06 -15.10
CA SER A 219 -12.35 5.27 -14.92
C SER A 219 -13.52 6.19 -14.53
N ILE A 220 -14.74 5.78 -14.85
CA ILE A 220 -15.98 6.49 -14.48
C ILE A 220 -15.99 6.87 -12.97
N THR A 221 -15.36 6.04 -12.14
CA THR A 221 -15.23 6.23 -10.67
C THR A 221 -14.24 7.32 -10.23
N GLN A 222 -13.48 7.92 -11.15
CA GLN A 222 -12.49 8.98 -10.90
C GLN A 222 -12.99 10.39 -11.29
N ARG A 223 -14.02 10.51 -12.14
CA ARG A 223 -14.66 11.77 -12.55
C ARG A 223 -15.70 12.25 -11.54
N ARG A 224 -15.25 12.67 -10.35
CA ARG A 224 -16.12 12.88 -9.17
C ARG A 224 -16.73 14.28 -9.03
N ASN A 225 -16.24 15.26 -9.81
CA ASN A 225 -16.71 16.65 -9.79
C ASN A 225 -17.53 17.01 -11.04
N GLU A 226 -17.92 16.04 -11.87
CA GLU A 226 -18.77 16.28 -13.04
C GLU A 226 -20.26 16.22 -12.65
N PRO A 227 -21.09 17.20 -13.06
CA PRO A 227 -22.54 17.20 -12.79
C PRO A 227 -23.23 15.92 -13.27
N LYS A 228 -22.84 15.40 -14.45
CA LYS A 228 -23.38 14.16 -15.02
C LYS A 228 -23.09 12.95 -14.13
N ALA A 229 -21.87 12.81 -13.61
CA ALA A 229 -21.49 11.68 -12.77
C ALA A 229 -22.29 11.65 -11.45
N ALA A 230 -22.55 12.82 -10.85
CA ALA A 230 -23.41 12.93 -9.68
C ALA A 230 -24.88 12.55 -10.00
N ARG A 231 -25.40 13.03 -11.14
CA ARG A 231 -26.76 12.66 -11.63
C ARG A 231 -26.92 11.17 -11.83
N ASP A 232 -26.01 10.56 -12.58
CA ASP A 232 -26.11 9.14 -12.94
C ASP A 232 -25.98 8.26 -11.70
N ARG A 233 -25.03 8.57 -10.79
CA ARG A 233 -24.92 7.86 -9.52
C ARG A 233 -26.19 7.99 -8.67
N ALA A 234 -26.71 9.20 -8.52
CA ALA A 234 -27.91 9.44 -7.73
C ALA A 234 -29.13 8.71 -8.31
N SER A 235 -29.28 8.70 -9.64
CA SER A 235 -30.35 7.98 -10.32
C SER A 235 -30.28 6.46 -10.09
N ALA A 236 -29.08 5.87 -10.21
CA ALA A 236 -28.86 4.45 -9.97
C ALA A 236 -29.24 4.06 -8.53
N VAL A 237 -28.77 4.80 -7.53
CA VAL A 237 -29.09 4.46 -6.13
C VAL A 237 -30.55 4.78 -5.75
N GLU A 238 -31.15 5.80 -6.35
CA GLU A 238 -32.57 6.12 -6.18
C GLU A 238 -33.45 4.98 -6.70
N SER A 239 -33.13 4.42 -7.87
CA SER A 239 -33.91 3.33 -8.47
C SER A 239 -33.99 2.09 -7.55
N VAL A 240 -32.88 1.71 -6.91
CA VAL A 240 -32.84 0.59 -5.96
C VAL A 240 -33.57 0.92 -4.66
N SER A 241 -33.44 2.15 -4.15
CA SER A 241 -34.19 2.57 -2.95
C SER A 241 -35.70 2.52 -3.20
N ARG A 242 -36.14 2.94 -4.39
CA ARG A 242 -37.52 2.84 -4.84
C ARG A 242 -37.98 1.40 -5.00
N PHE A 243 -37.16 0.54 -5.62
CA PHE A 243 -37.43 -0.90 -5.74
C PHE A 243 -37.78 -1.53 -4.38
N PHE A 244 -36.98 -1.26 -3.34
CA PHE A 244 -37.28 -1.78 -2.00
C PHE A 244 -38.55 -1.17 -1.38
N ALA A 245 -38.87 0.09 -1.67
CA ALA A 245 -40.08 0.75 -1.19
C ALA A 245 -41.36 0.18 -1.83
N GLU A 246 -41.25 -0.39 -3.03
CA GLU A 246 -42.36 -1.02 -3.76
C GLU A 246 -42.64 -2.46 -3.31
N GLN A 247 -41.72 -3.09 -2.57
CA GLN A 247 -41.90 -4.44 -2.05
C GLN A 247 -42.88 -4.46 -0.86
N LYS A 248 -43.66 -5.54 -0.74
CA LYS A 248 -44.73 -5.65 0.28
C LYS A 248 -44.26 -6.33 1.56
N GLU A 249 -43.13 -7.04 1.54
CA GLU A 249 -42.64 -7.79 2.68
C GLU A 249 -41.97 -6.88 3.73
N PRO A 250 -42.24 -7.06 5.04
CA PRO A 250 -41.62 -6.27 6.11
C PRO A 250 -40.09 -6.31 6.15
N VAL A 251 -39.48 -7.37 5.58
CA VAL A 251 -38.03 -7.48 5.47
C VAL A 251 -37.45 -6.45 4.51
N ALA A 252 -38.19 -6.05 3.47
CA ALA A 252 -37.75 -5.07 2.48
C ALA A 252 -37.55 -3.68 3.10
N ASP A 253 -38.45 -3.23 3.98
CA ASP A 253 -38.26 -1.97 4.74
C ASP A 253 -36.96 -1.95 5.53
N SER A 254 -36.61 -3.10 6.13
CA SER A 254 -35.38 -3.25 6.90
C SER A 254 -34.14 -3.22 6.02
N LEU A 255 -34.24 -3.80 4.82
CA LEU A 255 -33.17 -3.81 3.82
C LEU A 255 -33.00 -2.45 3.16
N LYS A 256 -34.10 -1.75 2.82
CA LYS A 256 -34.09 -0.37 2.33
C LYS A 256 -33.31 0.56 3.25
N ARG A 257 -33.63 0.54 4.56
CA ARG A 257 -32.92 1.37 5.54
C ARG A 257 -31.43 1.05 5.62
N GLU A 258 -31.05 -0.22 5.46
CA GLU A 258 -29.65 -0.62 5.45
C GLU A 258 -28.97 -0.20 4.14
N TYR A 259 -29.65 -0.32 3.01
CA TYR A 259 -29.19 0.14 1.70
C TYR A 259 -29.00 1.67 1.68
N ASP A 260 -29.99 2.45 2.12
CA ASP A 260 -29.91 3.91 2.22
C ASP A 260 -28.74 4.34 3.13
N HIS A 261 -28.49 3.61 4.22
CA HIS A 261 -27.31 3.84 5.05
C HIS A 261 -26.00 3.63 4.27
N THR A 262 -25.89 2.59 3.41
CA THR A 262 -24.70 2.40 2.56
C THR A 262 -24.54 3.51 1.53
N VAL A 263 -25.63 4.01 0.94
CA VAL A 263 -25.62 5.11 -0.03
C VAL A 263 -25.12 6.41 0.60
N LEU A 264 -25.62 6.76 1.79
CA LEU A 264 -25.22 7.98 2.49
C LEU A 264 -23.81 7.92 3.09
N THR A 265 -23.29 6.72 3.38
CA THR A 265 -21.92 6.52 3.91
C THR A 265 -20.88 6.18 2.84
N GLY A 266 -21.31 5.85 1.62
CA GLY A 266 -20.47 5.42 0.51
C GLY A 266 -20.73 6.26 -0.74
N ASP A 267 -21.77 5.92 -1.50
CA ASP A 267 -22.05 6.43 -2.85
C ASP A 267 -22.14 7.94 -2.98
N LEU A 268 -23.06 8.57 -2.26
CA LEU A 268 -23.24 10.02 -2.38
C LEU A 268 -22.22 10.76 -1.52
N ARG A 269 -21.61 10.09 -0.53
CA ARG A 269 -20.56 10.69 0.32
C ARG A 269 -19.31 11.06 -0.47
N ILE A 270 -18.92 10.26 -1.47
CA ILE A 270 -17.73 10.58 -2.27
C ILE A 270 -17.92 11.86 -3.10
N PHE A 271 -19.13 12.14 -3.59
CA PHE A 271 -19.49 13.37 -4.29
C PHE A 271 -19.64 14.56 -3.33
N LEU A 272 -20.19 14.32 -2.13
CA LEU A 272 -20.28 15.31 -1.05
C LEU A 272 -18.89 15.86 -0.66
N ASN A 273 -17.89 14.98 -0.53
CA ASN A 273 -16.56 15.37 -0.05
C ASN A 273 -15.74 16.19 -1.06
N VAL A 274 -16.14 16.25 -2.34
CA VAL A 274 -15.48 17.03 -3.39
C VAL A 274 -16.24 18.31 -3.74
N LEU A 275 -17.28 18.67 -2.98
CA LEU A 275 -18.01 19.93 -3.17
C LEU A 275 -17.11 21.19 -3.24
N PRO A 276 -16.05 21.33 -2.40
CA PRO A 276 -15.17 22.48 -2.52
C PRO A 276 -14.42 22.56 -3.85
N ASP A 277 -14.16 21.40 -4.49
CA ASP A 277 -13.41 21.31 -5.75
C ASP A 277 -14.31 21.43 -6.99
N GLY A 278 -15.64 21.40 -6.82
CA GLY A 278 -16.60 21.54 -7.91
C GLY A 278 -17.00 22.99 -8.15
N ASP A 279 -17.36 23.31 -9.39
CA ASP A 279 -17.89 24.62 -9.78
C ASP A 279 -19.35 24.83 -9.34
N GLU A 280 -19.91 25.99 -9.66
CA GLU A 280 -21.29 26.33 -9.30
C GLU A 280 -22.34 25.40 -9.94
N GLU A 281 -22.09 24.95 -11.17
CA GLU A 281 -22.96 24.01 -11.89
C GLU A 281 -23.01 22.66 -11.16
N TYR A 282 -21.85 22.11 -10.81
CA TYR A 282 -21.74 20.87 -10.05
C TYR A 282 -22.40 20.99 -8.67
N ARG A 283 -22.14 22.08 -7.94
CA ARG A 283 -22.71 22.30 -6.60
C ARG A 283 -24.24 22.34 -6.64
N THR A 284 -24.78 23.04 -7.62
CA THR A 284 -26.23 23.15 -7.86
C THR A 284 -26.83 21.78 -8.18
N GLU A 285 -26.21 21.06 -9.11
CA GLU A 285 -26.66 19.74 -9.53
C GLU A 285 -26.60 18.73 -8.38
N PHE A 286 -25.51 18.70 -7.62
CA PHE A 286 -25.36 17.82 -6.45
C PHE A 286 -26.45 18.09 -5.41
N LEU A 287 -26.70 19.35 -5.04
CA LEU A 287 -27.77 19.68 -4.09
C LEU A 287 -29.14 19.18 -4.59
N ARG A 288 -29.43 19.36 -5.88
CA ARG A 288 -30.69 18.93 -6.48
C ARG A 288 -30.89 17.41 -6.35
N VAL A 289 -29.90 16.62 -6.76
CA VAL A 289 -30.02 15.15 -6.77
C VAL A 289 -29.93 14.55 -5.37
N ALA A 290 -29.08 15.11 -4.50
CA ALA A 290 -28.94 14.65 -3.13
C ALA A 290 -30.20 14.91 -2.31
N ASN A 291 -30.82 16.09 -2.45
CA ASN A 291 -32.07 16.40 -1.76
C ASN A 291 -33.22 15.52 -2.22
N LYS A 292 -33.37 15.32 -3.54
CA LYS A 292 -34.36 14.39 -4.10
C LYS A 292 -34.24 12.98 -3.52
N TYR A 293 -33.00 12.52 -3.30
CA TYR A 293 -32.76 11.23 -2.65
C TYR A 293 -33.09 11.26 -1.15
N LEU A 294 -32.65 12.30 -0.42
CA LEU A 294 -32.89 12.46 1.02
C LEU A 294 -34.37 12.54 1.39
N ASP A 295 -35.22 13.05 0.51
CA ASP A 295 -36.68 13.09 0.72
C ASP A 295 -37.31 11.69 0.81
N GLN A 296 -36.63 10.67 0.30
CA GLN A 296 -37.07 9.27 0.30
C GLN A 296 -36.41 8.45 1.43
N VAL A 297 -35.52 9.05 2.22
CA VAL A 297 -34.77 8.37 3.29
C VAL A 297 -35.46 8.55 4.65
N ASP A 298 -35.64 7.46 5.37
CA ASP A 298 -36.15 7.47 6.76
C ASP A 298 -35.21 8.26 7.69
N LEU A 299 -35.75 9.18 8.48
CA LEU A 299 -35.01 9.95 9.49
C LEU A 299 -34.23 9.06 10.47
N LYS A 300 -34.72 7.84 10.76
CA LYS A 300 -34.00 6.86 11.59
C LYS A 300 -32.69 6.41 10.98
N THR A 301 -32.58 6.42 9.65
CA THR A 301 -31.33 6.12 8.93
C THR A 301 -30.32 7.24 9.15
N LEU A 302 -30.74 8.51 9.06
CA LEU A 302 -29.90 9.67 9.35
C LEU A 302 -29.39 9.68 10.80
N ASP A 303 -30.23 9.28 11.76
CA ASP A 303 -29.84 9.16 13.17
C ASP A 303 -28.74 8.10 13.41
N ARG A 304 -28.56 7.13 12.50
CA ARG A 304 -27.50 6.10 12.54
C ARG A 304 -26.16 6.56 11.97
N LEU A 305 -26.14 7.67 11.22
CA LEU A 305 -24.91 8.18 10.62
C LEU A 305 -23.96 8.75 11.69
N PRO A 306 -22.63 8.73 11.44
CA PRO A 306 -21.66 9.46 12.24
C PRO A 306 -21.99 10.96 12.30
N THR A 307 -21.65 11.62 13.40
CA THR A 307 -22.09 13.00 13.69
C THR A 307 -21.72 13.99 12.59
N ALA A 308 -20.46 14.00 12.13
CA ALA A 308 -20.02 14.91 11.06
C ALA A 308 -20.81 14.68 9.76
N LEU A 309 -21.03 13.43 9.38
CA LEU A 309 -21.78 13.07 8.18
C LEU A 309 -23.27 13.45 8.31
N ARG A 310 -23.84 13.27 9.51
CA ARG A 310 -25.21 13.68 9.81
C ARG A 310 -25.38 15.21 9.73
N VAL A 311 -24.39 15.98 10.20
CA VAL A 311 -24.37 17.44 10.05
C VAL A 311 -24.30 17.83 8.57
N LYS A 312 -23.40 17.23 7.78
CA LYS A 312 -23.32 17.51 6.34
C LYS A 312 -24.64 17.24 5.62
N TRP A 313 -25.26 16.07 5.84
CA TRP A 313 -26.54 15.75 5.20
C TRP A 313 -27.69 16.65 5.68
N LEU A 314 -27.65 17.14 6.92
CA LEU A 314 -28.60 18.16 7.38
C LEU A 314 -28.41 19.48 6.62
N LEU A 315 -27.17 19.93 6.47
CA LEU A 315 -26.87 21.18 5.75
C LEU A 315 -27.24 21.06 4.26
N VAL A 316 -26.97 19.91 3.62
CA VAL A 316 -27.46 19.59 2.27
C VAL A 316 -28.98 19.72 2.22
N ARG A 317 -29.68 19.16 3.21
CA ARG A 317 -31.15 19.24 3.32
C ARG A 317 -31.68 20.67 3.48
N LYS A 318 -30.89 21.54 4.07
CA LYS A 318 -31.23 22.96 4.26
C LYS A 318 -30.75 23.86 3.12
N HIS A 319 -30.12 23.29 2.08
CA HIS A 319 -29.51 24.06 0.98
C HIS A 319 -28.46 25.09 1.46
N ALA A 320 -27.79 24.81 2.59
CA ALA A 320 -26.82 25.70 3.23
C ALA A 320 -25.41 25.50 2.63
N MET A 321 -25.20 25.91 1.37
CA MET A 321 -23.97 25.59 0.62
C MET A 321 -22.71 26.20 1.25
N ALA A 322 -22.76 27.47 1.68
CA ALA A 322 -21.60 28.15 2.27
C ALA A 322 -21.08 27.41 3.50
N GLU A 323 -21.98 27.00 4.38
CA GLU A 323 -21.68 26.30 5.62
C GLU A 323 -21.22 24.85 5.38
N ILE A 324 -21.72 24.18 4.33
CA ILE A 324 -21.20 22.86 3.91
C ILE A 324 -19.75 22.98 3.47
N LEU A 325 -19.44 23.98 2.65
CA LEU A 325 -18.09 24.22 2.14
C LEU A 325 -17.12 24.57 3.27
N GLU A 326 -17.52 25.50 4.14
CA GLU A 326 -16.76 25.87 5.34
C GLU A 326 -16.48 24.65 6.23
N PHE A 327 -17.50 23.83 6.48
CA PHE A 327 -17.36 22.64 7.32
C PHE A 327 -16.47 21.56 6.69
N ILE A 328 -16.59 21.31 5.38
CA ILE A 328 -15.74 20.33 4.68
C ILE A 328 -14.29 20.80 4.65
N GLU A 329 -14.04 22.09 4.41
CA GLU A 329 -12.68 22.64 4.42
C GLU A 329 -12.07 22.62 5.82
N ALA A 330 -12.83 22.95 6.87
CA ALA A 330 -12.39 22.81 8.25
C ALA A 330 -11.97 21.36 8.58
N GLU A 331 -12.74 20.37 8.13
CA GLU A 331 -12.37 18.95 8.27
C GLU A 331 -11.12 18.58 7.43
N ARG A 332 -10.97 19.12 6.22
CA ARG A 332 -9.76 18.93 5.38
C ARG A 332 -8.52 19.50 6.05
N LEU A 333 -8.65 20.60 6.77
CA LEU A 333 -7.60 21.25 7.56
C LEU A 333 -7.35 20.58 8.92
N GLY A 334 -8.19 19.60 9.30
CA GLY A 334 -8.07 18.83 10.53
C GLY A 334 -8.48 19.61 11.78
N GLU A 335 -9.49 20.48 11.66
CA GLU A 335 -10.09 21.21 12.79
C GLU A 335 -10.42 20.26 13.96
N PRO A 336 -10.00 20.59 15.20
CA PRO A 336 -10.31 19.78 16.38
C PRO A 336 -11.82 19.78 16.66
N VAL A 337 -12.35 18.62 17.06
CA VAL A 337 -13.75 18.49 17.50
C VAL A 337 -13.77 18.47 19.02
N GLU A 338 -14.33 19.51 19.61
CA GLU A 338 -14.50 19.55 21.07
C GLU A 338 -15.74 18.76 21.50
N LEU A 339 -15.68 18.18 22.70
CA LEU A 339 -16.80 17.45 23.29
C LEU A 339 -17.41 18.22 24.46
N GLY A 340 -18.68 18.60 24.32
CA GLY A 340 -19.50 19.16 25.39
C GLY A 340 -20.37 18.11 26.11
N GLY A 341 -20.81 18.45 27.32
CA GLY A 341 -21.78 17.67 28.10
C GLY A 341 -21.18 16.64 29.07
N VAL A 342 -21.97 16.22 30.06
CA VAL A 342 -21.52 15.31 31.15
C VAL A 342 -21.89 13.86 30.84
N ILE A 343 -23.20 13.56 30.76
CA ILE A 343 -23.73 12.19 30.54
C ILE A 343 -23.89 11.88 29.04
N ARG A 344 -24.50 12.81 28.30
CA ARG A 344 -24.62 12.75 26.84
C ARG A 344 -23.61 13.69 26.23
N LYS A 345 -22.83 13.20 25.27
CA LYS A 345 -21.78 13.99 24.62
C LYS A 345 -22.28 14.61 23.33
N TYR A 346 -21.86 15.85 23.10
CA TYR A 346 -22.19 16.61 21.90
C TYR A 346 -20.90 17.14 21.28
N ALA A 347 -20.74 16.96 19.97
CA ALA A 347 -19.66 17.57 19.22
C ALA A 347 -19.88 19.09 19.13
N LYS A 348 -18.80 19.85 19.23
CA LYS A 348 -18.74 21.26 18.86
C LYS A 348 -17.74 21.40 17.72
N TYR A 349 -18.20 22.07 16.66
CA TYR A 349 -17.41 22.36 15.49
C TYR A 349 -17.21 23.87 15.45
N PRO A 350 -16.00 24.40 15.68
CA PRO A 350 -15.73 25.84 15.69
C PRO A 350 -16.25 26.54 14.43
N SER A 351 -16.00 25.94 13.25
CA SER A 351 -16.54 26.37 11.94
C SER A 351 -18.07 26.52 11.87
N LEU A 352 -18.84 25.92 12.79
CA LEU A 352 -20.30 25.97 12.82
C LEU A 352 -20.87 26.60 14.10
N GLU A 353 -20.04 27.14 15.00
CA GLU A 353 -20.51 27.70 16.28
C GLU A 353 -21.43 28.91 16.10
N SER A 354 -21.16 29.74 15.10
CA SER A 354 -22.00 30.90 14.72
C SER A 354 -23.31 30.48 14.02
N HIS A 355 -23.46 29.23 13.60
CA HIS A 355 -24.55 28.72 12.76
C HIS A 355 -25.54 27.81 13.54
N GLY A 356 -25.73 28.07 14.84
CA GLY A 356 -26.54 27.23 15.74
C GLY A 356 -28.00 26.98 15.29
N ASP A 357 -28.60 27.91 14.55
CA ASP A 357 -29.96 27.78 14.00
C ASP A 357 -30.04 26.74 12.88
N LEU A 358 -28.93 26.52 12.16
CA LEU A 358 -28.86 25.52 11.10
C LEU A 358 -28.65 24.12 11.65
N VAL A 359 -27.94 23.97 12.77
CA VAL A 359 -27.54 22.66 13.33
C VAL A 359 -28.07 22.47 14.76
N PRO A 360 -29.29 21.89 14.92
CA PRO A 360 -29.87 21.67 16.24
C PRO A 360 -29.02 20.75 17.12
N LYS A 361 -28.98 21.02 18.43
CA LYS A 361 -28.20 20.26 19.42
C LYS A 361 -28.38 18.74 19.37
N LYS A 362 -29.57 18.24 19.00
CA LYS A 362 -29.83 16.79 18.84
C LYS A 362 -28.93 16.15 17.76
N VAL A 363 -28.65 16.89 16.69
CA VAL A 363 -27.84 16.45 15.54
C VAL A 363 -26.34 16.44 15.88
N LEU A 364 -25.93 17.16 16.92
CA LEU A 364 -24.56 17.17 17.42
C LEU A 364 -24.25 16.00 18.38
N ARG A 365 -25.21 15.12 18.66
CA ARG A 365 -25.03 14.03 19.64
C ARG A 365 -24.05 12.96 19.13
N VAL A 366 -22.92 12.81 19.81
CA VAL A 366 -21.74 12.06 19.34
C VAL A 366 -21.56 10.68 20.00
N ASP A 367 -22.45 10.28 20.92
CA ASP A 367 -22.31 9.05 21.72
C ASP A 367 -21.99 7.77 20.92
N ARG A 368 -22.43 7.69 19.64
CA ARG A 368 -22.20 6.57 18.70
C ARG A 368 -20.82 6.58 18.04
N ASP A 369 -20.18 7.75 17.96
CA ASP A 369 -18.86 7.94 17.37
C ASP A 369 -17.75 7.72 18.41
N LEU A 370 -18.09 7.86 19.70
CA LEU A 370 -17.22 7.62 20.85
C LEU A 370 -17.02 6.11 21.08
N GLN A 371 -16.32 5.47 20.14
CA GLN A 371 -15.99 4.05 20.18
C GLN A 371 -14.76 3.81 21.05
N LEU A 372 -14.80 2.73 21.84
CA LEU A 372 -13.62 2.22 22.51
C LEU A 372 -12.69 1.56 21.49
N ARG A 373 -11.44 1.96 21.48
CA ARG A 373 -10.31 1.27 20.87
C ARG A 373 -9.54 0.55 21.98
N SER A 374 -9.08 -0.64 21.68
CA SER A 374 -8.34 -1.47 22.64
C SER A 374 -7.37 -2.39 21.90
N PRO A 375 -6.46 -1.81 21.10
CA PRO A 375 -5.45 -2.60 20.40
C PRO A 375 -4.50 -3.25 21.41
N LEU A 376 -4.19 -4.51 21.16
CA LEU A 376 -3.15 -5.27 21.84
C LEU A 376 -1.82 -4.98 21.16
N LYS A 377 -0.76 -4.79 21.94
CA LYS A 377 0.61 -4.53 21.47
C LYS A 377 1.55 -5.67 21.81
N GLU A 378 1.37 -6.29 22.97
CA GLU A 378 2.19 -7.43 23.42
C GLU A 378 1.31 -8.57 23.92
N LEU A 379 1.73 -9.80 23.64
CA LEU A 379 1.14 -11.06 24.08
C LEU A 379 2.28 -12.06 24.22
N SER A 380 2.64 -12.45 25.44
CA SER A 380 3.83 -13.29 25.71
C SER A 380 3.60 -14.18 26.94
N TRP A 381 4.40 -15.24 27.08
CA TRP A 381 4.43 -16.06 28.29
C TRP A 381 5.66 -15.71 29.13
N GLU A 382 5.45 -15.44 30.42
CA GLU A 382 6.51 -15.22 31.42
C GLU A 382 6.24 -16.15 32.60
N ASP A 383 7.17 -17.06 32.89
CA ASP A 383 7.05 -18.04 33.99
C ASP A 383 5.71 -18.80 34.01
N GLY A 384 5.23 -19.21 32.82
CA GLY A 384 3.95 -19.91 32.65
C GLY A 384 2.69 -19.05 32.84
N LYS A 385 2.84 -17.73 32.97
CA LYS A 385 1.74 -16.76 33.04
C LYS A 385 1.65 -15.94 31.77
N LEU A 386 0.44 -15.57 31.38
CA LEU A 386 0.21 -14.84 30.12
C LEU A 386 0.31 -13.33 30.36
N ARG A 387 1.37 -12.70 29.86
CA ARG A 387 1.56 -11.26 29.84
C ARG A 387 0.80 -10.63 28.66
N LEU A 388 0.14 -9.52 28.93
CA LEU A 388 -0.60 -8.73 27.95
C LEU A 388 -0.26 -7.25 28.13
N ALA A 389 0.06 -6.57 27.03
CA ALA A 389 0.16 -5.12 27.02
C ALA A 389 -0.54 -4.52 25.80
N GLY A 390 -1.03 -3.30 25.93
CA GLY A 390 -1.73 -2.62 24.85
C GLY A 390 -2.16 -1.21 25.21
N HIS A 391 -3.05 -0.68 24.39
CA HIS A 391 -3.65 0.65 24.60
C HIS A 391 -5.16 0.51 24.73
N ALA A 392 -5.81 1.46 25.39
CA ALA A 392 -7.26 1.54 25.43
C ALA A 392 -7.76 2.97 25.61
N TRP A 393 -8.49 3.49 24.61
CA TRP A 393 -9.03 4.85 24.62
C TRP A 393 -10.41 4.93 23.97
N ILE A 394 -11.17 5.96 24.32
CA ILE A 394 -12.43 6.27 23.66
C ILE A 394 -12.11 7.34 22.61
N ASP A 395 -12.44 7.09 21.34
CA ASP A 395 -12.20 8.04 20.24
C ASP A 395 -12.75 9.43 20.62
N HIS A 396 -12.00 10.49 20.33
CA HIS A 396 -12.27 11.90 20.68
C HIS A 396 -12.29 12.27 22.18
N VAL A 397 -11.92 11.36 23.10
CA VAL A 397 -11.89 11.66 24.55
C VAL A 397 -10.45 11.61 25.07
N ASP A 398 -9.95 12.78 25.44
CA ASP A 398 -8.56 12.95 25.89
C ASP A 398 -8.24 12.20 27.18
N GLN A 399 -7.00 11.68 27.22
CA GLN A 399 -6.40 11.01 28.38
C GLN A 399 -5.06 11.68 28.73
N THR A 400 -5.12 12.96 29.07
CA THR A 400 -3.96 13.82 29.32
C THR A 400 -3.21 13.51 30.63
N GLY A 401 -3.79 12.72 31.53
CA GLY A 401 -3.16 12.41 32.82
C GLY A 401 -3.46 11.01 33.35
N LYS A 402 -2.57 10.48 34.21
CA LYS A 402 -2.66 9.13 34.79
C LYS A 402 -4.00 8.82 35.47
N ARG A 403 -4.68 9.82 36.03
CA ARG A 403 -5.98 9.67 36.74
C ARG A 403 -7.21 9.98 35.88
N SER A 404 -7.03 10.36 34.62
CA SER A 404 -8.12 10.73 33.70
C SER A 404 -8.91 9.54 33.14
N VAL A 405 -8.42 8.31 33.38
CA VAL A 405 -8.97 7.08 32.82
C VAL A 405 -8.91 5.94 33.84
N VAL A 406 -9.93 5.09 33.86
CA VAL A 406 -9.94 3.80 34.58
C VAL A 406 -10.12 2.69 33.55
N LYS A 407 -9.28 1.65 33.64
CA LYS A 407 -9.29 0.50 32.72
C LYS A 407 -9.50 -0.78 33.52
N LEU A 408 -10.41 -1.63 33.05
CA LEU A 408 -10.69 -2.95 33.62
C LEU A 408 -10.62 -4.00 32.51
N LEU A 409 -9.77 -5.02 32.68
CA LEU A 409 -9.82 -6.21 31.84
C LEU A 409 -11.02 -7.06 32.25
N GLN A 410 -11.77 -7.55 31.27
CA GLN A 410 -12.94 -8.41 31.46
C GLN A 410 -12.67 -9.78 30.84
N LEU A 411 -12.69 -10.84 31.65
CA LEU A 411 -12.65 -12.22 31.19
C LEU A 411 -14.05 -12.84 31.32
N LYS A 412 -14.60 -13.33 30.21
CA LYS A 412 -15.95 -13.91 30.18
C LYS A 412 -15.94 -15.29 29.52
N LYS A 413 -16.38 -16.34 30.24
CA LYS A 413 -16.55 -17.67 29.65
C LYS A 413 -17.71 -17.68 28.66
N ASP A 414 -17.46 -18.22 27.47
CA ASP A 414 -18.45 -18.36 26.41
C ASP A 414 -19.67 -19.17 26.89
N GLY A 415 -20.86 -18.79 26.44
CA GLY A 415 -22.13 -19.39 26.91
C GLY A 415 -22.55 -19.03 28.34
N THR A 416 -21.75 -18.28 29.11
CA THR A 416 -22.08 -17.90 30.50
C THR A 416 -22.23 -16.38 30.68
N GLN A 417 -22.90 -15.95 31.76
CA GLN A 417 -22.93 -14.53 32.17
C GLN A 417 -21.84 -14.15 33.19
N ARG A 418 -21.04 -15.13 33.65
CA ARG A 418 -19.99 -14.91 34.64
C ARG A 418 -18.84 -14.10 34.04
N ARG A 419 -18.40 -13.08 34.78
CA ARG A 419 -17.30 -12.18 34.38
C ARG A 419 -16.29 -12.05 35.50
N MET A 420 -15.01 -12.05 35.16
CA MET A 420 -13.93 -11.63 36.05
C MET A 420 -13.46 -10.25 35.59
N LEU A 421 -13.36 -9.30 36.52
CA LEU A 421 -12.87 -7.95 36.26
C LEU A 421 -11.53 -7.75 36.95
N LEU A 422 -10.51 -7.36 36.20
CA LEU A 422 -9.17 -7.08 36.71
C LEU A 422 -8.87 -5.60 36.50
N PRO A 423 -8.66 -4.80 37.57
CA PRO A 423 -8.25 -3.41 37.43
C PRO A 423 -6.84 -3.32 36.88
N LEU A 424 -6.62 -2.36 35.97
CA LEU A 424 -5.34 -2.17 35.29
C LEU A 424 -4.70 -0.84 35.68
N GLY A 425 -3.37 -0.82 35.76
CA GLY A 425 -2.60 0.41 35.85
C GLY A 425 -2.60 1.17 34.52
N ASN A 426 -2.51 2.50 34.59
CA ASN A 426 -2.31 3.34 33.42
C ASN A 426 -0.82 3.58 33.19
N VAL A 427 -0.36 3.20 32.00
CA VAL A 427 1.02 3.36 31.55
C VAL A 427 1.09 4.53 30.58
N PHE A 428 2.07 5.41 30.77
CA PHE A 428 2.36 6.47 29.81
C PHE A 428 3.03 5.86 28.58
N ASN A 429 2.37 5.95 27.43
CA ASN A 429 2.85 5.48 26.14
C ASN A 429 2.31 6.41 25.03
N PRO A 430 3.11 7.41 24.60
CA PRO A 430 2.67 8.42 23.62
C PRO A 430 2.47 7.86 22.22
N GLU A 431 2.96 6.65 21.92
CA GLU A 431 2.67 5.98 20.65
C GLU A 431 1.19 5.67 20.47
N ALA A 432 0.40 5.60 21.55
CA ALA A 432 -1.05 5.47 21.45
C ALA A 432 -1.66 6.66 20.72
N THR A 433 -1.16 7.87 20.98
CA THR A 433 -1.60 9.10 20.32
C THR A 433 -1.28 9.05 18.83
N THR A 434 -0.02 8.74 18.50
CA THR A 434 0.49 8.64 17.13
C THR A 434 -0.19 7.51 16.34
N GLY A 435 -0.37 6.34 16.96
CA GLY A 435 -0.96 5.15 16.35
C GLY A 435 -2.48 5.14 16.29
N SER A 436 -3.16 6.10 16.93
CA SER A 436 -4.63 6.17 16.94
C SER A 436 -5.25 6.45 15.56
N GLY A 437 -4.45 6.92 14.59
CA GLY A 437 -4.91 7.25 13.24
C GLY A 437 -5.79 8.50 13.15
N HIS A 438 -5.95 9.25 14.25
CA HIS A 438 -6.65 10.53 14.22
C HIS A 438 -5.84 11.54 13.39
N LYS A 439 -6.44 11.98 12.28
CA LYS A 439 -5.83 12.98 11.38
C LYS A 439 -5.97 14.42 11.88
N GLY A 440 -6.84 14.66 12.86
CA GLY A 440 -7.12 15.98 13.42
C GLY A 440 -6.11 16.39 14.49
N ARG A 441 -6.00 17.70 14.70
CA ARG A 441 -5.24 18.32 15.80
C ARG A 441 -6.00 18.07 17.12
N GLY A 442 -5.30 17.97 18.25
CA GLY A 442 -5.92 18.23 19.57
C GLY A 442 -6.22 17.07 20.53
N HIS A 443 -6.26 15.80 20.12
CA HIS A 443 -6.50 14.68 21.06
C HIS A 443 -5.24 13.96 21.54
N SER A 444 -5.05 13.84 22.86
CA SER A 444 -3.95 13.06 23.48
C SER A 444 -4.47 11.78 24.12
N PHE A 445 -3.83 10.66 23.79
CA PHE A 445 -4.08 9.34 24.36
C PHE A 445 -2.85 8.80 25.09
N ASP A 446 -1.95 9.67 25.56
CA ASP A 446 -0.64 9.24 26.07
C ASP A 446 -0.75 8.33 27.30
N TRP A 447 -1.81 8.46 28.10
CA TRP A 447 -2.07 7.57 29.23
C TRP A 447 -2.97 6.38 28.87
N ALA A 448 -3.16 6.07 27.59
CA ALA A 448 -3.98 4.93 27.14
C ALA A 448 -3.29 3.58 27.33
N GLY A 449 -1.99 3.54 27.63
CA GLY A 449 -1.25 2.31 27.91
C GLY A 449 -1.78 1.53 29.11
N TRP A 450 -1.68 0.20 29.02
CA TRP A 450 -1.95 -0.74 30.09
C TRP A 450 -1.11 -2.01 29.90
N GLU A 451 -0.79 -2.66 31.02
CA GLU A 451 -0.13 -3.97 31.06
C GLU A 451 -0.78 -4.83 32.15
N THR A 452 -0.75 -6.15 31.98
CA THR A 452 -1.25 -7.10 32.98
C THR A 452 -0.71 -8.50 32.75
N VAL A 453 -0.72 -9.32 33.82
CA VAL A 453 -0.34 -10.73 33.77
C VAL A 453 -1.52 -11.58 34.23
N ILE A 454 -1.92 -12.53 33.40
CA ILE A 454 -2.99 -13.49 33.69
C ILE A 454 -2.37 -14.82 34.11
N ASP A 455 -2.53 -15.14 35.38
CA ASP A 455 -2.23 -16.48 35.90
C ASP A 455 -3.29 -17.49 35.42
N PRO A 456 -2.91 -18.58 34.73
CA PRO A 456 -3.85 -19.61 34.31
C PRO A 456 -4.67 -20.21 35.46
N ALA A 457 -4.15 -20.28 36.70
CA ALA A 457 -4.86 -20.83 37.84
C ALA A 457 -6.25 -20.18 38.08
N ARG A 458 -6.46 -18.95 37.61
CA ARG A 458 -7.77 -18.25 37.64
C ARG A 458 -8.89 -18.98 36.90
N PHE A 459 -8.55 -19.88 35.99
CA PHE A 459 -9.50 -20.65 35.21
C PHE A 459 -9.81 -22.03 35.81
N ARG A 460 -9.28 -22.37 36.98
CA ARG A 460 -9.65 -23.60 37.70
C ARG A 460 -11.02 -23.48 38.37
N LYS A 461 -11.70 -24.61 38.54
CA LYS A 461 -12.89 -24.76 39.39
C LYS A 461 -12.74 -26.06 40.19
N GLY A 462 -12.38 -25.94 41.48
CA GLY A 462 -11.90 -27.09 42.25
C GLY A 462 -10.57 -27.59 41.67
N ASP A 463 -10.45 -28.91 41.49
CA ASP A 463 -9.23 -29.55 40.99
C ASP A 463 -9.13 -29.62 39.45
N GLY A 464 -10.17 -29.20 38.73
CA GLY A 464 -10.24 -29.27 37.27
C GLY A 464 -10.12 -27.93 36.54
N TRP A 465 -9.67 -28.00 35.28
CA TRP A 465 -9.65 -26.88 34.36
C TRP A 465 -11.03 -26.63 33.75
N GLN A 466 -11.44 -25.37 33.66
CA GLN A 466 -12.69 -25.02 33.01
C GLN A 466 -12.53 -24.96 31.49
N GLU A 467 -12.74 -26.10 30.83
CA GLU A 467 -12.76 -26.20 29.37
C GLU A 467 -13.72 -25.20 28.73
N GLY A 468 -13.30 -24.69 27.58
CA GLY A 468 -14.07 -23.79 26.74
C GLY A 468 -13.32 -22.53 26.33
N LEU A 469 -14.07 -21.61 25.74
CA LEU A 469 -13.55 -20.37 25.19
C LEU A 469 -13.82 -19.20 26.14
N TRP A 470 -12.81 -18.37 26.38
CA TRP A 470 -12.90 -17.18 27.21
C TRP A 470 -12.67 -15.94 26.37
N HIS A 471 -13.61 -15.00 26.40
CA HIS A 471 -13.49 -13.72 25.71
C HIS A 471 -12.70 -12.74 26.57
N VAL A 472 -11.70 -12.08 25.96
CA VAL A 472 -10.91 -11.02 26.61
C VAL A 472 -11.42 -9.65 26.15
N GLY A 473 -11.99 -8.91 27.08
CA GLY A 473 -12.55 -7.58 26.88
C GLY A 473 -11.82 -6.50 27.67
N MET A 474 -11.94 -5.27 27.21
CA MET A 474 -11.53 -4.07 27.90
C MET A 474 -12.78 -3.25 28.24
N ARG A 475 -12.83 -2.71 29.45
CA ARG A 475 -13.82 -1.71 29.87
C ARG A 475 -13.08 -0.46 30.30
N VAL A 476 -13.43 0.67 29.69
CA VAL A 476 -12.80 1.97 29.94
C VAL A 476 -13.83 2.95 30.47
N LEU A 477 -13.44 3.67 31.52
CA LEU A 477 -14.16 4.81 32.05
C LEU A 477 -13.28 6.05 31.85
N SER A 478 -13.72 7.00 31.03
CA SER A 478 -12.99 8.23 30.73
C SER A 478 -13.96 9.31 30.27
N GLY A 479 -13.71 10.58 30.63
CA GLY A 479 -14.55 11.71 30.24
C GLY A 479 -16.03 11.59 30.64
N GLY A 480 -16.37 10.84 31.71
CA GLY A 480 -17.75 10.58 32.13
C GLY A 480 -18.47 9.46 31.36
N LEU A 481 -17.78 8.77 30.43
CA LEU A 481 -18.32 7.67 29.64
C LEU A 481 -17.83 6.33 30.15
N VAL A 482 -18.66 5.30 29.96
CA VAL A 482 -18.27 3.91 30.13
C VAL A 482 -18.46 3.17 28.81
N ARG A 483 -17.41 2.52 28.32
CA ARG A 483 -17.44 1.71 27.10
C ARG A 483 -16.77 0.36 27.33
N SER A 484 -17.17 -0.65 26.56
CA SER A 484 -16.58 -1.99 26.59
C SER A 484 -16.43 -2.55 25.19
N ARG A 485 -15.34 -3.25 24.93
CA ARG A 485 -15.02 -3.87 23.64
C ARG A 485 -14.04 -5.01 23.86
N SER A 486 -13.99 -5.99 22.96
CA SER A 486 -12.92 -6.99 22.96
C SER A 486 -11.55 -6.34 22.78
N VAL A 487 -10.57 -6.80 23.54
CA VAL A 487 -9.16 -6.55 23.24
C VAL A 487 -8.88 -7.14 21.86
N HIS A 488 -8.23 -6.37 20.99
CA HIS A 488 -8.14 -6.73 19.58
C HIS A 488 -6.79 -6.43 18.96
N SER A 489 -6.50 -7.07 17.82
CA SER A 489 -5.35 -6.74 16.98
C SER A 489 -5.79 -6.79 15.51
N TYR A 490 -5.44 -5.76 14.73
CA TYR A 490 -5.69 -5.69 13.30
C TYR A 490 -4.38 -5.85 12.53
N GLY A 491 -4.50 -6.32 11.29
CA GLY A 491 -3.37 -6.72 10.44
C GLY A 491 -2.36 -5.64 10.05
N SER A 492 -2.32 -4.46 10.64
CA SER A 492 -1.18 -3.53 10.51
C SER A 492 -0.26 -3.54 11.73
N ASP A 493 -0.77 -3.98 12.88
CA ASP A 493 -0.18 -3.86 14.22
C ASP A 493 0.24 -5.24 14.76
N ARG A 494 0.76 -6.10 13.88
CA ARG A 494 0.74 -7.56 14.06
C ARG A 494 1.75 -8.03 15.10
N LEU A 495 1.23 -8.22 16.31
CA LEU A 495 1.84 -9.01 17.38
C LEU A 495 2.44 -10.33 16.89
N THR A 496 3.62 -10.67 17.42
CA THR A 496 4.06 -12.06 17.54
C THR A 496 3.07 -12.80 18.43
N TYR A 497 2.48 -13.89 17.93
CA TYR A 497 1.59 -14.72 18.74
C TYR A 497 2.43 -15.71 19.53
N PRO A 498 2.36 -15.74 20.86
CA PRO A 498 3.06 -16.75 21.60
C PRO A 498 2.39 -18.10 21.34
N PRO A 499 3.16 -19.19 21.38
CA PRO A 499 2.59 -20.53 21.31
C PRO A 499 1.61 -20.76 22.47
N TYR A 500 0.87 -21.86 22.41
CA TYR A 500 0.07 -22.34 23.54
C TYR A 500 0.97 -22.69 24.74
N GLN A 501 0.39 -22.71 25.94
CA GLN A 501 1.07 -23.15 27.16
C GLN A 501 0.37 -24.39 27.72
N TRP A 502 1.12 -25.46 27.98
CA TRP A 502 0.62 -26.59 28.75
C TRP A 502 0.33 -26.16 30.18
N LEU A 503 -0.85 -26.53 30.65
CA LEU A 503 -1.35 -26.27 32.01
C LEU A 503 -1.10 -27.46 32.93
N ASP A 504 -1.12 -28.66 32.36
CA ASP A 504 -0.69 -29.94 32.91
C ASP A 504 -0.46 -30.92 31.75
N GLU A 505 -0.34 -32.23 32.03
CA GLU A 505 -0.12 -33.25 31.01
C GLU A 505 -1.24 -33.35 29.96
N ASN A 506 -2.47 -32.94 30.27
CA ASN A 506 -3.66 -33.14 29.44
C ASN A 506 -4.29 -31.83 28.94
N TYR A 507 -4.07 -30.72 29.63
CA TYR A 507 -4.69 -29.44 29.35
C TYR A 507 -3.70 -28.41 28.87
N ARG A 508 -4.16 -27.55 27.95
CA ARG A 508 -3.39 -26.39 27.49
C ARG A 508 -4.26 -25.15 27.37
N MET A 509 -3.62 -23.99 27.46
CA MET A 509 -4.20 -22.69 27.14
C MET A 509 -3.67 -22.21 25.79
N VAL A 510 -4.59 -21.89 24.89
CA VAL A 510 -4.30 -21.40 23.55
C VAL A 510 -4.84 -19.96 23.41
N PRO A 511 -3.97 -18.94 23.36
CA PRO A 511 -4.36 -17.62 22.92
C PRO A 511 -4.76 -17.65 21.44
N GLU A 512 -5.97 -17.22 21.10
CA GLU A 512 -6.45 -17.19 19.71
C GLU A 512 -7.10 -15.85 19.35
N MET A 513 -6.74 -15.31 18.18
CA MET A 513 -7.41 -14.15 17.60
C MET A 513 -8.54 -14.60 16.69
N ARG A 514 -9.79 -14.34 17.08
CA ARG A 514 -10.96 -14.63 16.25
C ARG A 514 -11.64 -13.35 15.82
N ARG A 515 -11.65 -13.07 14.51
CA ARG A 515 -12.20 -11.83 13.94
C ARG A 515 -11.59 -10.58 14.61
N ALA A 516 -10.26 -10.56 14.71
CA ALA A 516 -9.47 -9.56 15.41
C ALA A 516 -9.68 -9.48 16.93
N ALA A 517 -10.54 -10.27 17.57
CA ALA A 517 -10.71 -10.27 19.02
C ALA A 517 -9.87 -11.36 19.71
N LEU A 518 -9.18 -11.00 20.79
CA LEU A 518 -8.42 -11.94 21.62
C LEU A 518 -9.38 -12.84 22.42
N LYS A 519 -9.12 -14.14 22.35
CA LYS A 519 -9.79 -15.15 23.16
C LYS A 519 -8.77 -16.13 23.71
N LEU A 520 -9.08 -16.70 24.87
CA LEU A 520 -8.26 -17.73 25.51
C LEU A 520 -9.05 -19.03 25.50
N ARG A 521 -8.52 -20.04 24.84
CA ARG A 521 -9.12 -21.37 24.82
C ARG A 521 -8.41 -22.25 25.83
N ILE A 522 -9.20 -22.92 26.67
CA ILE A 522 -8.72 -24.00 27.52
C ILE A 522 -9.32 -25.27 26.98
N GLU A 523 -8.47 -26.21 26.59
CA GLU A 523 -8.91 -27.48 26.02
C GLU A 523 -8.08 -28.64 26.54
N LYS A 524 -8.74 -29.80 26.66
CA LYS A 524 -8.09 -31.08 26.83
C LYS A 524 -7.55 -31.55 25.48
N VAL A 525 -6.34 -32.12 25.47
CA VAL A 525 -5.68 -32.67 24.28
C VAL A 525 -5.74 -34.19 24.31
N PRO A 526 -6.71 -34.81 23.61
CA PRO A 526 -6.82 -36.27 23.54
C PRO A 526 -5.92 -36.90 22.47
N VAL A 527 -5.57 -36.23 21.37
CA VAL A 527 -4.70 -36.78 20.31
C VAL A 527 -3.44 -35.95 20.18
N LEU A 528 -2.28 -36.60 20.29
CA LEU A 528 -0.96 -35.99 20.18
C LEU A 528 -0.14 -36.66 19.09
N ILE A 529 0.23 -35.95 18.03
CA ILE A 529 1.16 -36.41 16.99
C ILE A 529 2.56 -36.51 17.60
N THR A 530 3.13 -37.70 17.53
CA THR A 530 4.44 -38.05 18.09
C THR A 530 5.54 -38.05 17.03
N GLY A 531 5.18 -38.20 15.75
CA GLY A 531 6.11 -38.19 14.63
C GLY A 531 5.40 -38.04 13.30
N PHE A 532 6.14 -37.56 12.31
CA PHE A 532 5.78 -37.66 10.90
C PHE A 532 7.04 -37.76 10.04
N GLU A 533 6.96 -38.54 8.97
CA GLU A 533 8.06 -38.73 8.02
C GLU A 533 7.52 -38.95 6.61
N GLN A 534 8.39 -38.75 5.61
CA GLN A 534 8.08 -39.09 4.23
C GLN A 534 8.28 -40.60 4.02
N ASP A 535 7.23 -41.28 3.53
CA ASP A 535 7.23 -42.69 3.13
C ASP A 535 6.82 -42.75 1.65
N GLY A 536 7.82 -42.65 0.76
CA GLY A 536 7.63 -42.53 -0.68
C GLY A 536 6.81 -41.29 -1.08
N ASP A 537 5.67 -41.52 -1.75
CA ASP A 537 4.71 -40.48 -2.17
C ASP A 537 3.63 -40.20 -1.11
N THR A 538 3.83 -40.68 0.13
CA THR A 538 2.92 -40.49 1.25
C THR A 538 3.62 -39.88 2.46
N ILE A 539 2.85 -39.25 3.33
CA ILE A 539 3.27 -38.80 4.65
C ILE A 539 2.72 -39.82 5.66
N LEU A 540 3.62 -40.45 6.41
CA LEU A 540 3.25 -41.27 7.57
C LEU A 540 3.15 -40.36 8.79
N LEU A 541 2.00 -40.36 9.46
CA LEU A 541 1.82 -39.70 10.76
C LEU A 541 1.67 -40.75 11.85
N GLU A 542 2.38 -40.55 12.97
CA GLU A 542 2.23 -41.31 14.20
C GLU A 542 1.62 -40.42 15.29
N ALA A 543 0.64 -40.94 16.03
CA ALA A 543 -0.01 -40.20 17.11
C ALA A 543 -0.38 -41.10 18.30
N ASP A 544 -0.51 -40.50 19.48
CA ASP A 544 -1.11 -41.12 20.66
C ASP A 544 -2.52 -40.57 20.89
N LEU A 545 -3.52 -41.45 20.88
CA LEU A 545 -4.82 -41.18 21.50
C LEU A 545 -4.69 -41.45 23.00
N ARG A 546 -4.79 -40.42 23.83
CA ARG A 546 -4.67 -40.46 25.30
C ARG A 546 -5.94 -40.99 26.00
N GLU A 547 -6.56 -41.98 25.39
CA GLU A 547 -7.63 -42.79 25.93
C GLU A 547 -7.57 -44.17 25.26
N THR A 548 -8.13 -45.18 25.91
CA THR A 548 -8.26 -46.52 25.35
C THR A 548 -9.55 -46.60 24.56
N VAL A 549 -9.48 -46.96 23.28
CA VAL A 549 -10.67 -47.22 22.44
C VAL A 549 -10.96 -48.71 22.36
N VAL A 550 -12.24 -49.04 22.18
CA VAL A 550 -12.68 -50.42 21.95
C VAL A 550 -12.09 -50.90 20.61
N PRO A 551 -11.52 -52.11 20.53
CA PRO A 551 -11.09 -52.68 19.27
C PRO A 551 -12.21 -52.68 18.23
N GLY A 552 -11.91 -52.22 17.01
CA GLY A 552 -12.89 -52.10 15.92
C GLY A 552 -13.65 -50.78 15.87
N THR A 553 -13.39 -49.82 16.76
CA THR A 553 -13.88 -48.44 16.61
C THR A 553 -13.28 -47.82 15.35
N GLU A 554 -14.14 -47.32 14.46
CA GLU A 554 -13.73 -46.59 13.27
C GLU A 554 -13.17 -45.21 13.65
N ILE A 555 -11.94 -44.93 13.18
CA ILE A 555 -11.25 -43.65 13.37
C ILE A 555 -10.77 -43.15 12.02
N THR A 556 -11.06 -41.90 11.69
CA THR A 556 -10.62 -41.25 10.44
C THR A 556 -9.94 -39.91 10.70
N LEU A 557 -8.94 -39.58 9.89
CA LEU A 557 -8.35 -38.24 9.81
C LEU A 557 -9.07 -37.47 8.71
N ARG A 558 -9.83 -36.44 9.08
CA ARG A 558 -10.40 -35.47 8.15
C ARG A 558 -9.44 -34.31 7.92
N VAL A 559 -9.25 -33.97 6.66
CA VAL A 559 -8.40 -32.87 6.19
C VAL A 559 -9.28 -31.94 5.37
N SER A 560 -9.36 -30.67 5.76
CA SER A 560 -10.33 -29.70 5.21
C SER A 560 -9.66 -28.40 4.77
N ASN A 561 -10.01 -27.92 3.58
CA ASN A 561 -9.58 -26.64 3.06
C ASN A 561 -10.71 -25.61 3.27
N GLN A 562 -10.52 -24.67 4.19
CA GLN A 562 -11.57 -23.69 4.55
C GLN A 562 -11.86 -22.68 3.44
N ASN A 563 -10.94 -22.52 2.50
CA ASN A 563 -11.08 -21.54 1.44
C ASN A 563 -11.91 -22.11 0.29
N SER A 564 -11.60 -23.32 -0.18
CA SER A 564 -12.33 -24.01 -1.25
C SER A 564 -13.55 -24.78 -0.76
N GLY A 565 -13.55 -25.21 0.51
CA GLY A 565 -14.55 -26.10 1.07
C GLY A 565 -14.29 -27.59 0.82
N GLU A 566 -13.16 -27.95 0.20
CA GLU A 566 -12.75 -29.34 -0.02
C GLU A 566 -12.53 -30.09 1.30
N GLU A 567 -12.93 -31.37 1.32
CA GLU A 567 -12.79 -32.26 2.47
C GLU A 567 -12.30 -33.64 2.01
N LEU A 568 -11.26 -34.15 2.66
CA LEU A 568 -10.64 -35.44 2.42
C LEU A 568 -10.62 -36.24 3.73
N GLU A 569 -10.82 -37.55 3.64
CA GLU A 569 -10.82 -38.43 4.82
C GLU A 569 -9.90 -39.63 4.60
N TYR A 570 -9.08 -39.93 5.61
CA TYR A 570 -8.10 -41.02 5.57
C TYR A 570 -8.34 -41.99 6.75
N PRO A 571 -8.34 -43.31 6.52
CA PRO A 571 -8.49 -44.28 7.61
C PRO A 571 -7.29 -44.24 8.55
N VAL A 572 -7.54 -44.37 9.85
CA VAL A 572 -6.51 -44.38 10.90
C VAL A 572 -6.36 -45.80 11.45
N GLU A 573 -5.16 -46.35 11.37
CA GLU A 573 -4.78 -47.63 11.95
C GLU A 573 -4.62 -47.48 13.48
N THR A 574 -5.23 -48.37 14.26
CA THR A 574 -5.09 -48.43 15.72
C THR A 574 -4.16 -49.57 16.12
N LEU A 575 -3.14 -49.25 16.93
CA LEU A 575 -2.19 -50.24 17.45
C LEU A 575 -2.60 -50.67 18.88
N LEU A 576 -2.01 -51.77 19.38
CA LEU A 576 -2.28 -52.30 20.72
C LEU A 576 -2.08 -51.24 21.80
N ALA A 577 -3.14 -50.97 22.57
CA ALA A 577 -3.13 -49.98 23.63
C ALA A 577 -2.14 -50.36 24.74
N ALA A 578 -1.36 -49.38 25.21
CA ALA A 578 -0.40 -49.54 26.30
C ALA A 578 -0.48 -48.32 27.24
N GLY A 579 -0.47 -48.56 28.56
CA GLY A 579 -0.46 -47.47 29.56
C GLY A 579 -1.66 -46.51 29.48
N GLY A 580 -2.83 -46.99 29.05
CA GLY A 580 -4.05 -46.17 28.91
C GLY A 580 -4.10 -45.30 27.65
N ARG A 581 -3.17 -45.48 26.70
CA ARG A 581 -3.12 -44.78 25.42
C ARG A 581 -3.25 -45.76 24.24
N THR A 582 -3.82 -45.30 23.15
CA THR A 582 -3.94 -46.05 21.89
C THR A 582 -3.06 -45.38 20.83
N PRO A 583 -1.95 -46.00 20.40
CA PRO A 583 -1.14 -45.45 19.31
C PRO A 583 -1.91 -45.55 17.97
N LEU A 584 -1.75 -44.54 17.13
CA LEU A 584 -2.43 -44.34 15.86
C LEU A 584 -1.42 -44.16 14.73
N ARG A 585 -1.72 -44.70 13.55
CA ARG A 585 -1.00 -44.43 12.31
C ARG A 585 -1.94 -44.03 11.19
N VAL A 586 -1.55 -43.04 10.39
CA VAL A 586 -2.31 -42.63 9.20
C VAL A 586 -1.35 -42.25 8.09
N ARG A 587 -1.71 -42.63 6.86
CA ARG A 587 -0.97 -42.28 5.64
C ARG A 587 -1.77 -41.27 4.84
N VAL A 588 -1.13 -40.17 4.48
CA VAL A 588 -1.71 -39.10 3.68
C VAL A 588 -0.93 -38.98 2.37
N PRO A 589 -1.53 -39.24 1.20
CA PRO A 589 -0.85 -39.07 -0.08
C PRO A 589 -0.41 -37.62 -0.31
N LEU A 590 0.82 -37.41 -0.80
CA LEU A 590 1.33 -36.07 -1.08
C LEU A 590 0.47 -35.34 -2.11
N ARG A 591 0.06 -36.06 -3.16
CA ARG A 591 -0.70 -35.51 -4.30
C ARG A 591 -2.01 -34.84 -3.87
N ASP A 592 -2.69 -35.41 -2.88
CA ASP A 592 -4.02 -34.94 -2.45
C ASP A 592 -3.95 -33.54 -1.85
N ILE A 593 -2.86 -33.24 -1.12
CA ILE A 593 -2.67 -32.00 -0.36
C ILE A 593 -1.67 -31.03 -1.00
N ALA A 594 -0.94 -31.48 -2.03
CA ALA A 594 0.06 -30.72 -2.77
C ALA A 594 -0.55 -29.58 -3.60
N LEU A 595 0.28 -28.57 -3.86
CA LEU A 595 0.06 -27.60 -4.93
C LEU A 595 0.73 -28.16 -6.19
N LEU A 596 -0.09 -28.53 -7.18
CA LEU A 596 0.35 -29.18 -8.42
C LEU A 596 0.14 -28.24 -9.60
N PRO A 597 0.76 -28.47 -10.76
CA PRO A 597 0.62 -27.62 -11.94
C PRO A 597 -0.83 -27.38 -12.38
N GLU A 598 -1.72 -28.37 -12.25
CA GLU A 598 -3.16 -28.20 -12.50
C GLU A 598 -3.85 -27.21 -11.55
N HIS A 599 -3.20 -26.88 -10.44
CA HIS A 599 -3.61 -25.86 -9.46
C HIS A 599 -2.81 -24.56 -9.59
N LEU A 600 -1.77 -24.50 -10.44
CA LEU A 600 -0.92 -23.33 -10.62
C LEU A 600 -1.54 -22.39 -11.66
N ASP A 601 -1.91 -21.21 -11.20
CA ASP A 601 -2.19 -20.08 -12.07
C ASP A 601 -0.88 -19.40 -12.49
N THR A 602 -0.32 -19.82 -13.62
CA THR A 602 0.96 -19.32 -14.12
C THR A 602 0.89 -17.89 -14.68
N ALA A 603 -0.31 -17.38 -15.00
CA ALA A 603 -0.51 -16.03 -15.52
C ALA A 603 -0.47 -14.98 -14.39
N GLU A 604 -0.95 -15.31 -13.20
CA GLU A 604 -0.99 -14.39 -12.05
C GLU A 604 0.31 -14.30 -11.25
N ALA A 605 1.05 -15.41 -11.11
CA ALA A 605 2.34 -15.38 -10.42
C ALA A 605 3.38 -14.50 -11.12
N ARG A 606 3.36 -14.45 -12.46
CA ARG A 606 4.27 -13.62 -13.26
C ARG A 606 3.82 -12.15 -13.30
N ALA A 607 2.52 -11.87 -13.16
CA ALA A 607 1.96 -10.52 -13.21
C ALA A 607 1.90 -9.80 -11.84
N ALA A 608 2.12 -10.51 -10.73
CA ALA A 608 1.83 -10.01 -9.38
C ALA A 608 2.77 -8.90 -8.86
N GLY A 609 3.90 -8.61 -9.53
CA GLY A 609 4.70 -7.37 -9.42
C GLY A 609 4.92 -6.72 -8.03
N GLY A 610 4.80 -7.44 -6.91
CA GLY A 610 4.85 -6.88 -5.54
C GLY A 610 3.67 -7.22 -4.61
N ALA A 611 2.68 -8.02 -5.02
CA ALA A 611 1.87 -8.82 -4.08
C ALA A 611 2.72 -9.98 -3.53
N ASP A 612 2.40 -10.54 -2.36
CA ASP A 612 3.01 -11.79 -1.85
C ASP A 612 2.46 -12.95 -2.71
N PRO A 613 3.10 -13.33 -3.84
CA PRO A 613 2.53 -14.27 -4.84
C PRO A 613 2.31 -15.64 -4.18
N ALA A 614 3.23 -15.90 -3.27
CA ALA A 614 3.25 -16.84 -2.19
C ALA A 614 1.97 -17.03 -1.37
N LYS A 615 0.97 -16.12 -1.35
CA LYS A 615 -0.34 -16.34 -0.69
C LYS A 615 -1.41 -16.91 -1.62
N LEU A 616 -1.39 -16.53 -2.89
CA LEU A 616 -2.32 -16.99 -3.91
C LEU A 616 -2.01 -18.44 -4.31
N MET A 617 -0.73 -18.80 -4.26
CA MET A 617 -0.22 -20.14 -4.52
C MET A 617 -0.09 -20.98 -3.23
N ARG A 618 -1.17 -21.23 -2.47
CA ARG A 618 -1.14 -22.18 -1.34
C ARG A 618 -2.44 -22.98 -1.19
N ARG A 619 -2.33 -24.28 -0.98
CA ARG A 619 -3.42 -25.15 -0.51
C ARG A 619 -3.21 -25.46 0.97
N ASN A 620 -3.93 -24.75 1.84
CA ASN A 620 -3.83 -24.88 3.30
C ASN A 620 -4.95 -25.76 3.86
N TRP A 621 -4.56 -26.74 4.68
CA TRP A 621 -5.47 -27.74 5.19
C TRP A 621 -5.48 -27.80 6.72
N SER A 622 -6.67 -27.88 7.29
CA SER A 622 -6.90 -28.11 8.72
C SER A 622 -7.26 -29.57 8.98
N THR A 623 -6.76 -30.13 10.07
CA THR A 623 -6.95 -31.55 10.40
C THR A 623 -7.87 -31.77 11.61
N GLN A 624 -8.58 -32.89 11.60
CA GLN A 624 -9.41 -33.34 12.72
C GLN A 624 -9.51 -34.88 12.71
N ILE A 625 -9.39 -35.51 13.87
CA ILE A 625 -9.71 -36.95 14.03
C ILE A 625 -11.21 -37.08 14.30
N GLN A 626 -11.89 -37.98 13.61
CA GLN A 626 -13.26 -38.39 13.90
C GLN A 626 -13.23 -39.78 14.52
N ILE A 627 -13.90 -39.94 15.67
CA ILE A 627 -14.01 -41.22 16.39
C ILE A 627 -15.48 -41.63 16.38
N ALA A 628 -15.80 -42.76 15.76
CA ALA A 628 -17.16 -43.30 15.77
C ALA A 628 -17.62 -43.60 17.21
N VAL A 629 -18.84 -43.21 17.55
CA VAL A 629 -19.44 -43.49 18.85
C VAL A 629 -20.66 -44.38 18.62
N PRO A 630 -20.70 -45.63 19.12
CA PRO A 630 -21.76 -46.60 18.80
C PRO A 630 -23.20 -46.13 19.10
N SER A 631 -23.37 -45.11 19.96
CA SER A 631 -24.65 -44.58 20.41
C SER A 631 -25.01 -43.20 19.85
N GLN A 632 -24.21 -42.64 18.93
CA GLN A 632 -24.45 -41.31 18.34
C GLN A 632 -24.40 -41.37 16.82
N GLU A 633 -25.29 -40.63 16.15
CA GLU A 633 -25.28 -40.48 14.69
C GLU A 633 -24.07 -39.66 14.19
N GLU A 634 -23.56 -38.73 15.01
CA GLU A 634 -22.37 -37.95 14.67
C GLU A 634 -21.12 -38.47 15.40
N PRO A 635 -19.99 -38.60 14.70
CA PRO A 635 -18.74 -39.02 15.32
C PRO A 635 -18.19 -37.93 16.25
N ARG A 636 -17.51 -38.36 17.32
CA ARG A 636 -16.80 -37.45 18.22
C ARG A 636 -15.62 -36.85 17.48
N LYS A 637 -15.69 -35.53 17.23
CA LYS A 637 -14.66 -34.82 16.47
C LYS A 637 -13.59 -34.23 17.41
N VAL A 638 -12.34 -34.52 17.11
CA VAL A 638 -11.22 -34.33 18.02
C VAL A 638 -10.08 -33.60 17.31
N ARG A 639 -9.58 -32.52 17.90
CA ARG A 639 -8.45 -31.78 17.32
C ARG A 639 -7.15 -32.55 17.53
N VAL A 640 -6.29 -32.47 16.53
CA VAL A 640 -4.99 -33.14 16.48
C VAL A 640 -3.91 -32.14 16.84
N VAL A 641 -3.12 -32.43 17.87
CA VAL A 641 -2.06 -31.54 18.37
C VAL A 641 -0.69 -32.14 18.07
N VAL A 642 0.25 -31.33 17.61
CA VAL A 642 1.64 -31.76 17.42
C VAL A 642 2.42 -31.64 18.73
N ARG A 643 3.25 -32.64 19.06
CA ARG A 643 4.10 -32.62 20.25
C ARG A 643 5.15 -31.50 20.16
N ASP A 644 5.45 -30.90 21.32
CA ASP A 644 6.51 -29.91 21.44
C ASP A 644 7.87 -30.52 21.06
N GLY A 645 8.73 -29.73 20.41
CA GLY A 645 10.06 -30.16 19.96
C GLY A 645 10.09 -31.02 18.69
N LEU A 646 8.94 -31.41 18.12
CA LEU A 646 8.92 -32.07 16.80
C LEU A 646 9.15 -31.02 15.70
N GLU A 647 10.18 -31.23 14.87
CA GLU A 647 10.52 -30.37 13.74
C GLU A 647 9.45 -30.44 12.65
N ASP A 648 9.20 -29.32 11.98
CA ASP A 648 8.28 -29.26 10.84
C ASP A 648 8.92 -29.94 9.62
N LEU A 649 8.15 -30.77 8.90
CA LEU A 649 8.60 -31.52 7.72
C LEU A 649 8.28 -30.74 6.44
N GLN A 650 9.28 -30.52 5.59
CA GLN A 650 9.13 -29.95 4.25
C GLN A 650 9.58 -30.97 3.21
N ILE A 651 8.68 -31.30 2.28
CA ILE A 651 8.93 -32.29 1.23
C ILE A 651 8.85 -31.56 -0.11
N ARG A 652 9.98 -31.44 -0.81
CA ARG A 652 9.99 -30.98 -2.21
C ARG A 652 9.26 -32.01 -3.07
N LEU A 653 8.34 -31.55 -3.92
CA LEU A 653 7.59 -32.47 -4.75
C LEU A 653 8.49 -33.10 -5.82
N PRO A 654 8.32 -34.41 -6.10
CA PRO A 654 9.10 -35.09 -7.13
C PRO A 654 8.65 -34.65 -8.52
N GLU A 655 9.57 -34.67 -9.49
CA GLU A 655 9.29 -34.33 -10.90
C GLU A 655 8.23 -35.24 -11.54
N SER A 656 8.02 -36.44 -10.98
CA SER A 656 6.96 -37.37 -11.41
C SER A 656 5.54 -36.81 -11.26
N PHE A 657 5.36 -35.72 -10.49
CA PHE A 657 4.05 -35.10 -10.25
C PHE A 657 3.67 -34.06 -11.32
N GLY A 658 4.57 -33.76 -12.28
CA GLY A 658 4.31 -32.87 -13.41
C GLY A 658 5.45 -31.89 -13.67
N GLU A 659 5.39 -31.21 -14.82
CA GLU A 659 6.29 -30.10 -15.17
C GLU A 659 6.20 -29.01 -14.07
N ASP A 660 7.34 -28.44 -13.66
CA ASP A 660 7.43 -27.46 -12.57
C ASP A 660 6.97 -27.93 -11.17
N ALA A 661 6.60 -29.21 -10.97
CA ALA A 661 6.24 -29.73 -9.65
C ALA A 661 7.38 -29.52 -8.63
N SER A 662 8.64 -29.65 -9.08
CA SER A 662 9.82 -29.50 -8.24
C SER A 662 10.04 -28.06 -7.72
N LEU A 663 9.27 -27.08 -8.20
CA LEU A 663 9.23 -25.70 -7.68
C LEU A 663 8.29 -25.56 -6.46
N ASN A 664 7.59 -26.64 -6.08
CA ASN A 664 6.65 -26.69 -4.99
C ASN A 664 7.04 -27.72 -3.92
N GLU A 665 6.48 -27.55 -2.73
CA GLU A 665 6.65 -28.40 -1.57
C GLU A 665 5.31 -28.68 -0.88
N VAL A 666 5.29 -29.77 -0.11
CA VAL A 666 4.28 -30.01 0.93
C VAL A 666 4.95 -29.84 2.28
N ALA A 667 4.37 -28.98 3.11
CA ALA A 667 4.79 -28.75 4.49
C ALA A 667 3.80 -29.37 5.48
N VAL A 668 4.31 -30.20 6.40
CA VAL A 668 3.59 -30.70 7.57
C VAL A 668 3.99 -29.85 8.75
N LEU A 669 3.04 -29.08 9.25
CA LEU A 669 3.31 -27.98 10.18
C LEU A 669 2.48 -28.14 11.45
N SER A 670 3.04 -27.71 12.57
CA SER A 670 2.25 -27.32 13.74
C SER A 670 1.85 -25.85 13.60
N GLY A 671 0.56 -25.56 13.42
CA GLY A 671 0.08 -24.17 13.46
C GLY A 671 0.41 -23.49 14.81
N ALA A 672 0.31 -22.16 14.89
CA ALA A 672 0.60 -21.44 16.14
C ALA A 672 -0.26 -21.87 17.37
N ASN A 673 -1.40 -22.49 17.11
CA ASN A 673 -2.27 -23.11 18.12
C ASN A 673 -1.91 -24.57 18.44
N GLY A 674 -0.80 -25.07 17.91
CA GLY A 674 -0.33 -26.45 18.04
C GLY A 674 -1.09 -27.48 17.23
N TYR A 675 -2.06 -27.09 16.39
CA TYR A 675 -2.80 -28.06 15.59
C TYR A 675 -2.00 -28.48 14.37
N LEU A 676 -2.09 -29.76 14.03
CA LEU A 676 -1.54 -30.31 12.81
C LEU A 676 -2.18 -29.65 11.58
N LYS A 677 -1.36 -29.21 10.65
CA LYS A 677 -1.76 -28.63 9.37
C LYS A 677 -0.91 -29.18 8.23
N PHE A 678 -1.51 -29.18 7.03
CA PHE A 678 -0.77 -29.38 5.80
C PHE A 678 -0.81 -28.12 4.94
N SER A 679 0.25 -27.87 4.19
CA SER A 679 0.32 -26.76 3.24
C SER A 679 1.04 -27.20 1.97
N GLY A 680 0.33 -27.28 0.85
CA GLY A 680 0.94 -27.34 -0.48
C GLY A 680 1.27 -25.92 -0.95
N ARG A 681 2.53 -25.63 -1.29
CA ARG A 681 3.01 -24.26 -1.55
C ARG A 681 4.30 -24.24 -2.39
N PRO A 682 4.70 -23.10 -3.00
CA PRO A 682 6.03 -22.92 -3.57
C PRO A 682 7.13 -23.09 -2.52
N LEU A 683 8.34 -23.48 -2.98
CA LEU A 683 9.53 -23.69 -2.16
C LEU A 683 9.80 -22.54 -1.17
N ARG A 684 10.28 -22.88 0.03
CA ARG A 684 10.70 -21.92 1.07
C ARG A 684 12.03 -22.30 1.69
N ALA A 685 12.82 -21.27 2.01
CA ALA A 685 13.99 -21.40 2.88
C ALA A 685 13.55 -21.21 4.33
N LYS A 686 14.05 -22.04 5.24
CA LYS A 686 13.63 -22.07 6.65
C LYS A 686 14.69 -21.44 7.55
N ILE A 687 14.34 -20.42 8.32
CA ILE A 687 15.19 -19.84 9.37
C ILE A 687 15.11 -20.74 10.60
N THR A 688 16.25 -21.28 10.99
CA THR A 688 16.42 -22.16 12.16
C THR A 688 17.11 -21.44 13.33
N GLY A 689 17.75 -20.31 13.07
CA GLY A 689 18.38 -19.50 14.10
C GLY A 689 18.51 -18.02 13.71
N ILE A 690 18.43 -17.15 14.71
CA ILE A 690 18.65 -15.72 14.59
C ILE A 690 19.42 -15.20 15.80
N SER A 691 20.35 -14.29 15.57
CA SER A 691 21.07 -13.58 16.64
C SER A 691 21.35 -12.14 16.25
N GLU A 692 21.58 -11.30 17.25
CA GLU A 692 21.98 -9.90 17.08
C GLU A 692 23.22 -9.59 17.92
N SER A 693 24.14 -8.80 17.35
CA SER A 693 25.29 -8.25 18.05
C SER A 693 25.74 -6.94 17.42
N GLU A 694 25.79 -5.87 18.22
CA GLU A 694 26.27 -4.54 17.81
C GLU A 694 25.63 -4.00 16.51
N GLY A 695 24.31 -4.12 16.38
CA GLY A 695 23.58 -3.68 15.18
C GLY A 695 23.59 -4.66 14.02
N THR A 696 24.27 -5.79 14.16
CA THR A 696 24.43 -6.83 13.12
C THR A 696 23.49 -7.98 13.39
N PHE A 697 22.60 -8.28 12.44
CA PHE A 697 21.72 -9.45 12.49
C PHE A 697 22.36 -10.60 11.72
N THR A 698 22.33 -11.81 12.29
CA THR A 698 22.80 -13.04 11.65
C THR A 698 21.65 -14.04 11.57
N ILE A 699 21.31 -14.45 10.35
CA ILE A 699 20.29 -15.46 10.04
C ILE A 699 20.99 -16.78 9.73
N ARG A 700 20.54 -17.86 10.39
CA ARG A 700 20.87 -19.25 10.04
C ARG A 700 19.63 -19.97 9.54
N GLY A 701 19.77 -20.80 8.52
CA GLY A 701 18.65 -21.53 7.96
C GLY A 701 19.03 -22.74 7.12
N THR A 702 18.01 -23.36 6.52
CA THR A 702 18.10 -24.51 5.60
C THR A 702 17.21 -24.29 4.39
N ALA A 703 17.53 -24.91 3.26
CA ALA A 703 16.68 -24.90 2.07
C ALA A 703 16.79 -26.25 1.34
N ALA A 704 15.71 -26.70 0.70
CA ALA A 704 15.67 -27.96 -0.05
C ALA A 704 16.24 -27.82 -1.49
N VAL A 705 17.26 -26.98 -1.67
CA VAL A 705 17.94 -26.66 -2.94
C VAL A 705 19.44 -26.54 -2.73
N ASP A 706 20.22 -26.63 -3.82
CA ASP A 706 21.63 -26.25 -3.78
C ASP A 706 21.75 -24.73 -3.67
N LEU A 707 22.47 -24.27 -2.67
CA LEU A 707 22.64 -22.85 -2.34
C LEU A 707 23.90 -22.24 -2.98
N SER A 708 24.62 -23.01 -3.80
CA SER A 708 25.77 -22.52 -4.56
C SER A 708 25.35 -21.35 -5.45
N GLY A 709 26.05 -20.21 -5.33
CA GLY A 709 25.74 -18.99 -6.09
C GLY A 709 24.52 -18.19 -5.60
N HIS A 710 23.83 -18.64 -4.54
CA HIS A 710 22.72 -17.90 -3.97
C HIS A 710 23.20 -16.77 -3.04
N HIS A 711 22.35 -15.75 -2.88
CA HIS A 711 22.56 -14.67 -1.92
C HIS A 711 21.25 -14.30 -1.21
N LEU A 712 21.36 -13.73 -0.01
CA LEU A 712 20.20 -13.22 0.72
C LEU A 712 19.84 -11.83 0.17
N VAL A 713 18.58 -11.64 -0.19
CA VAL A 713 18.04 -10.32 -0.58
C VAL A 713 17.13 -9.78 0.50
N VAL A 714 17.42 -8.55 0.94
CA VAL A 714 16.62 -7.75 1.86
C VAL A 714 15.85 -6.72 1.05
N SER A 715 14.54 -6.89 0.88
CA SER A 715 13.71 -6.10 -0.04
C SER A 715 12.63 -5.31 0.68
N ALA A 716 12.40 -4.07 0.28
CA ALA A 716 11.37 -3.23 0.87
C ALA A 716 9.96 -3.60 0.37
N LYS A 717 8.98 -3.68 1.27
CA LYS A 717 7.64 -4.23 0.96
C LYS A 717 6.76 -3.37 0.03
N ASN A 718 7.09 -2.08 -0.19
CA ASN A 718 6.22 -1.13 -0.91
C ASN A 718 7.00 -0.20 -1.87
N ARG A 719 8.24 -0.55 -2.18
CA ARG A 719 9.12 0.20 -3.10
C ARG A 719 10.17 -0.78 -3.65
N PHE A 720 10.65 -0.55 -4.86
CA PHE A 720 11.76 -1.34 -5.41
C PHE A 720 13.08 -0.84 -4.82
N ASP A 721 13.41 -1.36 -3.64
CA ASP A 721 14.64 -1.07 -2.91
C ASP A 721 15.09 -2.38 -2.28
N GLU A 722 16.19 -2.91 -2.79
CA GLU A 722 16.69 -4.24 -2.47
C GLU A 722 18.18 -4.17 -2.19
N LYS A 723 18.61 -4.89 -1.15
CA LYS A 723 20.02 -5.00 -0.76
C LYS A 723 20.42 -6.47 -0.75
N THR A 724 21.50 -6.76 -1.44
CA THR A 724 22.11 -8.09 -1.49
C THR A 724 23.05 -8.27 -0.30
N VAL A 725 22.93 -9.40 0.36
CA VAL A 725 23.74 -9.83 1.50
C VAL A 725 24.41 -11.16 1.11
N PRO A 726 25.76 -11.25 1.20
CA PRO A 726 26.46 -12.50 0.95
C PRO A 726 25.95 -13.64 1.83
N LEU A 727 25.86 -14.83 1.24
CA LEU A 727 25.40 -16.05 1.90
C LEU A 727 26.55 -17.06 1.98
N THR A 728 26.72 -17.68 3.14
CA THR A 728 27.69 -18.75 3.38
C THR A 728 26.95 -20.08 3.49
N ALA A 729 27.15 -20.98 2.53
CA ALA A 729 26.62 -22.35 2.60
C ALA A 729 27.36 -23.16 3.67
N LEU A 730 26.63 -23.93 4.47
CA LEU A 730 27.17 -24.76 5.55
C LEU A 730 27.29 -26.23 5.11
N PRO A 731 28.22 -27.01 5.69
CA PRO A 731 28.45 -28.42 5.28
C PRO A 731 27.25 -29.36 5.48
N ASP A 732 26.30 -28.98 6.32
CA ASP A 732 25.07 -29.72 6.62
C ASP A 732 23.92 -29.40 5.64
N GLY A 733 24.19 -28.62 4.59
CA GLY A 733 23.18 -28.13 3.64
C GLY A 733 22.42 -26.89 4.12
N GLY A 734 22.83 -26.29 5.24
CA GLY A 734 22.30 -25.02 5.74
C GLY A 734 22.94 -23.78 5.11
N PHE A 735 22.53 -22.60 5.59
CA PHE A 735 23.14 -21.31 5.26
C PHE A 735 23.27 -20.39 6.47
N GLU A 736 24.20 -19.45 6.37
CA GLU A 736 24.35 -18.29 7.24
C GLU A 736 24.47 -17.00 6.43
N ALA A 737 23.83 -15.93 6.89
CA ALA A 737 23.94 -14.59 6.31
C ALA A 737 23.92 -13.52 7.40
N SER A 738 24.84 -12.56 7.34
CA SER A 738 24.98 -11.48 8.32
C SER A 738 24.89 -10.11 7.66
N PHE A 739 24.13 -9.20 8.26
CA PHE A 739 23.93 -7.85 7.72
C PHE A 739 23.67 -6.82 8.82
N ARG A 740 24.00 -5.55 8.55
CA ARG A 740 23.82 -4.43 9.47
C ARG A 740 22.90 -3.38 8.86
N PRO A 741 21.60 -3.34 9.22
CA PRO A 741 20.64 -2.40 8.65
C PRO A 741 21.04 -0.92 8.72
N ALA A 742 21.92 -0.54 9.66
CA ALA A 742 22.39 0.83 9.80
C ALA A 742 23.43 1.27 8.75
N THR A 743 23.99 0.35 7.96
CA THR A 743 25.07 0.60 6.99
C THR A 743 24.89 -0.28 5.74
N MET A 744 23.74 -0.15 5.08
CA MET A 744 23.38 -0.96 3.90
C MET A 744 22.85 -0.12 2.73
N SER A 745 22.75 1.20 2.89
CA SER A 745 22.27 2.13 1.87
C SER A 745 23.34 3.17 1.53
N GLY A 746 23.08 3.93 0.46
CA GLY A 746 24.00 4.96 -0.03
C GLY A 746 25.09 4.39 -0.93
N SER A 747 25.76 5.27 -1.67
CA SER A 747 26.83 4.92 -2.63
C SER A 747 28.00 4.17 -1.98
N HIS A 748 28.22 4.36 -0.68
CA HIS A 748 29.30 3.70 0.07
C HIS A 748 28.80 2.64 1.08
N GLY A 749 27.50 2.32 1.09
CA GLY A 749 26.94 1.41 2.10
C GLY A 749 27.07 1.92 3.53
N ARG A 750 27.11 3.25 3.74
CA ARG A 750 27.29 3.87 5.06
C ARG A 750 26.00 4.40 5.66
N LEU A 751 24.94 4.47 4.86
CA LEU A 751 23.64 4.96 5.31
C LEU A 751 22.77 3.82 5.82
N PRO A 752 21.85 4.11 6.76
CA PRO A 752 20.87 3.15 7.21
C PRO A 752 19.87 2.81 6.11
N LEU A 753 19.27 1.62 6.19
CA LEU A 753 18.08 1.29 5.43
C LEU A 753 16.98 2.34 5.67
N LYS A 754 16.31 2.74 4.58
CA LYS A 754 15.14 3.62 4.63
C LYS A 754 14.08 3.05 5.57
N ALA A 755 13.48 3.92 6.39
CA ALA A 755 12.42 3.52 7.31
C ALA A 755 11.29 2.78 6.56
N GLY A 756 10.73 1.76 7.21
CA GLY A 756 9.73 0.89 6.61
C GLY A 756 9.93 -0.59 6.93
N ARG A 757 9.24 -1.42 6.15
CA ARG A 757 9.19 -2.88 6.32
C ARG A 757 10.01 -3.53 5.22
N TRP A 758 10.87 -4.43 5.64
CA TRP A 758 11.77 -5.18 4.77
C TRP A 758 11.53 -6.68 4.95
N VAL A 759 11.57 -7.42 3.86
CA VAL A 759 11.32 -8.86 3.79
C VAL A 759 12.51 -9.55 3.15
N PHE A 760 12.59 -10.88 3.33
CA PHE A 760 13.77 -11.66 3.00
C PHE A 760 13.45 -12.75 1.97
N ARG A 761 14.36 -12.95 1.01
CA ARG A 761 14.35 -14.07 0.06
C ARG A 761 15.78 -14.48 -0.30
N LEU A 762 15.95 -15.67 -0.86
CA LEU A 762 17.18 -16.12 -1.49
C LEU A 762 17.02 -16.03 -3.00
N ASP A 763 17.97 -15.40 -3.68
CA ASP A 763 18.01 -15.29 -5.13
C ASP A 763 19.26 -16.03 -5.67
N GLY A 764 19.08 -16.83 -6.72
CA GLY A 764 20.12 -17.60 -7.41
C GLY A 764 20.72 -16.86 -8.62
N ALA A 765 21.52 -17.55 -9.43
CA ALA A 765 22.09 -16.97 -10.66
C ALA A 765 21.16 -17.17 -11.86
N GLY A 766 21.04 -16.17 -12.73
CA GLY A 766 20.18 -16.24 -13.93
C GLY A 766 18.69 -16.08 -13.63
N ASP A 767 17.83 -16.82 -14.33
CA ASP A 767 16.36 -16.74 -14.24
C ASP A 767 15.76 -17.72 -13.19
N GLU A 768 16.55 -18.16 -12.20
CA GLU A 768 16.06 -19.04 -11.13
C GLU A 768 15.01 -18.32 -10.26
N PRO A 769 13.91 -19.02 -9.87
CA PRO A 769 12.87 -18.40 -9.08
C PRO A 769 13.35 -18.08 -7.65
N SER A 770 13.11 -16.85 -7.20
CA SER A 770 13.37 -16.43 -5.82
C SER A 770 12.71 -17.33 -4.79
N ILE A 771 13.44 -17.66 -3.72
CA ILE A 771 12.98 -18.53 -2.64
C ILE A 771 12.71 -17.69 -1.38
N PRO A 772 11.44 -17.47 -0.98
CA PRO A 772 11.14 -16.67 0.21
C PRO A 772 11.56 -17.37 1.50
N LEU A 773 11.95 -16.60 2.52
CA LEU A 773 12.25 -17.13 3.85
C LEU A 773 10.97 -17.30 4.70
N VAL A 774 10.94 -18.37 5.49
CA VAL A 774 9.99 -18.62 6.58
C VAL A 774 10.74 -18.96 7.87
N VAL A 775 10.13 -18.77 9.04
CA VAL A 775 10.71 -19.06 10.35
C VAL A 775 10.24 -20.42 10.84
N ASP A 776 11.18 -21.29 11.20
CA ASP A 776 10.84 -22.55 11.89
C ASP A 776 10.16 -22.24 13.22
N ARG A 777 9.11 -22.99 13.55
CA ARG A 777 8.38 -22.82 14.81
C ARG A 777 9.29 -22.91 16.05
N LEU A 778 10.31 -23.76 16.03
CA LEU A 778 11.27 -23.90 17.11
C LEU A 778 12.20 -22.68 17.22
N ALA A 779 12.42 -21.96 16.12
CA ALA A 779 13.17 -20.71 16.09
C ALA A 779 12.31 -19.48 16.45
N ALA A 780 10.97 -19.57 16.37
CA ALA A 780 10.07 -18.45 16.60
C ALA A 780 10.22 -17.80 18.00
N ALA A 781 10.60 -18.58 19.01
CA ALA A 781 10.84 -18.07 20.37
C ALA A 781 12.08 -17.16 20.49
N GLN A 782 12.94 -17.13 19.47
CA GLN A 782 14.10 -16.25 19.41
C GLN A 782 13.69 -14.81 19.04
N PHE A 783 12.45 -14.59 18.57
CA PHE A 783 11.94 -13.29 18.13
C PHE A 783 11.00 -12.65 19.18
N PRO A 784 10.83 -11.31 19.16
CA PRO A 784 11.53 -10.35 18.30
C PRO A 784 12.97 -10.12 18.77
N LEU A 785 13.85 -9.75 17.83
CA LEU A 785 15.15 -9.17 18.17
C LEU A 785 15.08 -7.68 17.93
N GLU A 786 15.47 -6.93 18.96
CA GLU A 786 15.54 -5.47 18.93
C GLU A 786 17.00 -5.06 18.92
N SER A 787 17.31 -4.07 18.09
CA SER A 787 18.63 -3.46 18.04
C SER A 787 18.50 -1.96 17.90
N ALA A 788 19.41 -1.22 18.52
CA ALA A 788 19.50 0.21 18.36
C ALA A 788 20.94 0.57 17.97
N TYR A 789 21.11 1.28 16.86
CA TYR A 789 22.41 1.70 16.37
C TYR A 789 22.33 3.11 15.77
N ASN A 790 23.27 3.99 16.12
CA ASN A 790 23.29 5.40 15.73
C ASN A 790 21.94 6.13 15.96
N GLY A 791 21.29 5.85 17.08
CA GLY A 791 20.01 6.48 17.45
C GLY A 791 18.80 6.03 16.63
N ARG A 792 18.93 4.99 15.80
CA ARG A 792 17.82 4.32 15.09
C ARG A 792 17.52 2.96 15.67
N GLU A 793 16.24 2.65 15.74
CA GLU A 793 15.72 1.38 16.23
C GLU A 793 15.37 0.46 15.06
N TYR A 794 15.76 -0.80 15.21
CA TYR A 794 15.51 -1.89 14.28
C TYR A 794 14.87 -3.04 15.04
N GLN A 795 13.83 -3.62 14.47
CA GLN A 795 13.15 -4.76 15.08
C GLN A 795 12.93 -5.83 14.03
N LEU A 796 13.53 -7.00 14.25
CA LEU A 796 13.32 -8.18 13.44
C LEU A 796 12.27 -9.06 14.12
N GLU A 797 11.12 -9.26 13.47
CA GLU A 797 9.96 -9.94 14.03
C GLU A 797 9.37 -10.98 13.08
N VAL A 798 8.49 -11.83 13.59
CA VAL A 798 7.78 -12.86 12.82
C VAL A 798 6.32 -12.46 12.63
N HIS A 799 5.95 -12.21 11.38
CA HIS A 799 4.56 -11.97 10.95
C HIS A 799 3.86 -13.27 10.62
N TRP A 800 2.54 -13.29 10.81
CA TRP A 800 1.67 -14.37 10.30
C TRP A 800 2.11 -15.79 10.66
N GLN A 801 2.81 -15.95 11.79
CA GLN A 801 3.30 -17.22 12.37
C GLN A 801 4.69 -17.64 11.89
N ASP A 802 5.08 -17.34 10.65
CA ASP A 802 6.33 -17.82 10.06
C ASP A 802 7.00 -16.84 9.08
N HIS A 803 6.49 -15.63 8.86
CA HIS A 803 7.09 -14.70 7.90
C HIS A 803 8.07 -13.72 8.57
N PRO A 804 9.38 -13.81 8.35
CA PRO A 804 10.33 -12.86 8.92
C PRO A 804 10.17 -11.46 8.30
N GLN A 805 10.23 -10.42 9.12
CA GLN A 805 10.18 -9.04 8.67
C GLN A 805 11.10 -8.17 9.53
N LEU A 806 11.93 -7.36 8.87
CA LEU A 806 12.70 -6.31 9.51
C LEU A 806 11.94 -4.99 9.45
N ASN A 807 11.72 -4.37 10.60
CA ASN A 807 11.20 -3.02 10.71
C ASN A 807 12.35 -2.06 10.98
N CYS A 808 12.58 -1.14 10.06
CA CYS A 808 13.47 0.00 10.26
C CYS A 808 12.61 1.18 10.72
N MET A 809 12.76 1.60 11.97
CA MET A 809 11.98 2.70 12.53
C MET A 809 12.50 4.06 12.01
N THR A 810 11.62 5.06 12.00
CA THR A 810 12.03 6.45 11.73
C THR A 810 12.89 6.98 12.88
N ASP A 811 13.76 7.94 12.59
CA ASP A 811 14.56 8.70 13.58
C ASP A 811 13.81 9.75 14.40
N LEU A 812 12.53 10.01 14.07
CA LEU A 812 11.61 10.75 14.93
C LEU A 812 11.23 9.92 16.16
N THR A 813 11.06 10.57 17.30
CA THR A 813 10.54 9.96 18.53
C THR A 813 9.00 9.86 18.52
N ALA A 814 8.40 9.07 19.41
CA ALA A 814 6.95 9.02 19.57
C ALA A 814 6.33 10.40 19.91
N MET A 815 7.10 11.28 20.55
CA MET A 815 6.70 12.66 20.89
C MET A 815 6.81 13.64 19.73
N GLU A 816 7.47 13.25 18.63
CA GLU A 816 7.58 14.05 17.42
C GLU A 816 6.64 13.55 16.32
N LYS A 817 6.23 12.28 16.33
CA LYS A 817 5.39 11.71 15.26
C LYS A 817 3.90 12.07 15.39
N GLY A 818 3.26 12.23 14.23
CA GLY A 818 1.80 12.36 14.11
C GLY A 818 1.29 13.80 14.10
N ALA A 819 0.10 14.01 13.53
CA ALA A 819 -0.46 15.34 13.28
C ALA A 819 -0.61 16.19 14.56
N ASN A 820 -1.02 15.58 15.68
CA ASN A 820 -1.13 16.28 16.96
C ASN A 820 0.24 16.75 17.47
N ARG A 821 1.24 15.86 17.49
CA ARG A 821 2.59 16.21 17.97
C ARG A 821 3.27 17.26 17.10
N GLN A 822 3.11 17.15 15.78
CA GLN A 822 3.58 18.17 14.85
C GLN A 822 2.93 19.54 15.13
N TYR A 823 1.62 19.55 15.41
CA TYR A 823 0.92 20.78 15.81
C TYR A 823 1.45 21.34 17.15
N GLN A 824 1.65 20.49 18.16
CA GLN A 824 2.22 20.91 19.45
C GLN A 824 3.64 21.46 19.30
N LEU A 825 4.52 20.77 18.57
CA LEU A 825 5.87 21.27 18.29
C LEU A 825 5.84 22.62 17.57
N ARG A 826 4.91 22.80 16.63
CA ARG A 826 4.74 24.10 15.97
C ARG A 826 4.38 25.20 16.98
N GLN A 827 3.47 24.95 17.91
CA GLN A 827 3.05 25.93 18.92
C GLN A 827 4.15 26.15 19.98
N GLU A 828 4.62 25.09 20.60
CA GLU A 828 5.50 25.10 21.78
C GLU A 828 6.98 25.33 21.46
N VAL A 829 7.41 25.05 20.23
CA VAL A 829 8.82 25.18 19.82
C VAL A 829 8.99 26.26 18.77
N TYR A 830 8.24 26.22 17.67
CA TYR A 830 8.40 27.23 16.62
C TYR A 830 7.78 28.58 16.99
N GLU A 831 6.50 28.63 17.38
CA GLU A 831 5.84 29.89 17.72
C GLU A 831 6.44 30.53 18.97
N ALA A 832 6.67 29.76 20.04
CA ALA A 832 7.41 30.24 21.22
C ALA A 832 8.88 30.60 20.90
N GLY A 833 9.55 29.82 20.06
CA GLY A 833 10.94 30.07 19.66
C GLY A 833 11.13 31.37 18.88
N ARG A 834 10.09 31.87 18.21
CA ARG A 834 10.11 33.18 17.52
C ARG A 834 10.17 34.37 18.48
N GLU A 835 9.96 34.17 19.78
CA GLU A 835 10.12 35.19 20.81
C GLU A 835 11.55 35.21 21.40
N LEU A 836 12.35 34.16 21.15
CA LEU A 836 13.74 34.06 21.62
C LEU A 836 14.72 34.71 20.63
N PRO A 837 15.92 35.14 21.05
CA PRO A 837 16.93 35.70 20.14
C PRO A 837 17.27 34.76 18.96
N LEU A 838 17.52 35.37 17.79
CA LEU A 838 18.09 34.68 16.64
C LEU A 838 19.49 34.12 16.99
N ARG A 839 19.84 33.00 16.38
CA ARG A 839 21.15 32.35 16.46
C ARG A 839 21.90 32.63 15.17
N ASP A 840 23.18 32.96 15.28
CA ASP A 840 24.09 33.11 14.15
C ASP A 840 24.37 31.72 13.54
N SER A 841 23.41 31.28 12.74
CA SER A 841 23.33 29.93 12.19
C SER A 841 22.62 29.98 10.84
N VAL A 842 22.99 29.04 9.97
CA VAL A 842 22.43 28.87 8.63
C VAL A 842 21.75 27.51 8.55
N LEU A 843 20.44 27.51 8.29
CA LEU A 843 19.70 26.29 7.96
C LEU A 843 19.68 26.08 6.45
N TYR A 844 20.36 25.03 5.98
CA TYR A 844 20.38 24.60 4.59
C TYR A 844 19.31 23.55 4.32
N ILE A 845 18.54 23.73 3.26
CA ILE A 845 17.47 22.83 2.83
C ILE A 845 17.64 22.54 1.34
N SER A 846 18.13 21.35 1.02
CA SER A 846 18.19 20.85 -0.36
C SER A 846 17.14 19.77 -0.61
N TYR A 847 16.24 20.00 -1.57
CA TYR A 847 15.15 19.10 -1.98
C TYR A 847 14.33 18.55 -0.79
N ASN A 848 13.98 19.41 0.17
CA ASN A 848 13.30 19.04 1.42
C ASN A 848 14.09 18.02 2.28
N GLY A 849 15.41 18.17 2.33
CA GLY A 849 16.33 17.37 3.14
C GLY A 849 16.63 15.99 2.57
N LYS A 850 16.43 15.80 1.26
CA LYS A 850 16.68 14.53 0.57
C LYS A 850 18.13 14.37 0.09
N GLN A 851 18.88 15.47 0.00
CA GLN A 851 20.22 15.48 -0.59
C GLN A 851 21.13 16.48 0.13
N TYR A 852 22.43 16.23 0.03
CA TYR A 852 23.49 17.21 0.27
C TYR A 852 23.99 17.64 -1.12
N SER A 853 23.36 18.65 -1.69
CA SER A 853 23.56 19.02 -3.09
C SER A 853 23.08 20.44 -3.38
N ASP A 854 23.27 20.87 -4.63
CA ASP A 854 22.61 22.02 -5.24
C ASP A 854 23.06 23.36 -4.63
N SER A 855 22.32 24.44 -4.88
CA SER A 855 22.72 25.79 -4.47
C SER A 855 22.91 25.94 -2.95
N PRO A 856 22.12 25.29 -2.07
CA PRO A 856 22.41 25.27 -0.63
C PRO A 856 23.80 24.70 -0.29
N ARG A 857 24.29 23.69 -1.02
CA ARG A 857 25.61 23.09 -0.80
C ARG A 857 26.71 24.07 -1.19
N ALA A 858 26.58 24.68 -2.37
CA ALA A 858 27.56 25.64 -2.85
C ALA A 858 27.68 26.87 -1.92
N VAL A 859 26.56 27.37 -1.39
CA VAL A 859 26.57 28.44 -0.38
C VAL A 859 27.24 27.98 0.92
N HIS A 860 27.00 26.75 1.37
CA HIS A 860 27.69 26.19 2.54
C HIS A 860 29.21 26.13 2.31
N GLU A 861 29.66 25.58 1.18
CA GLU A 861 31.08 25.47 0.84
C GLU A 861 31.76 26.85 0.73
N GLU A 862 31.08 27.84 0.14
CA GLU A 862 31.59 29.22 0.06
C GLU A 862 31.72 29.88 1.44
N LEU A 863 30.75 29.68 2.34
CA LEU A 863 30.83 30.22 3.69
C LEU A 863 31.95 29.59 4.52
N LEU A 864 32.19 28.28 4.35
CA LEU A 864 33.35 27.60 4.94
C LEU A 864 34.66 28.17 4.40
N ARG A 865 34.76 28.37 3.08
CA ARG A 865 35.95 28.94 2.43
C ARG A 865 36.31 30.32 2.99
N ARG A 866 35.30 31.11 3.38
CA ARG A 866 35.47 32.43 4.01
C ARG A 866 35.81 32.39 5.49
N GLY A 867 35.62 31.25 6.16
CA GLY A 867 35.70 31.15 7.63
C GLY A 867 34.61 31.95 8.34
N ALA A 868 33.38 31.95 7.79
CA ALA A 868 32.25 32.65 8.40
C ALA A 868 31.93 32.08 9.80
N ASP A 869 31.77 32.95 10.80
CA ASP A 869 31.47 32.57 12.19
C ASP A 869 29.96 32.30 12.37
N VAL A 870 29.47 31.21 11.79
CA VAL A 870 28.07 30.78 11.86
C VAL A 870 27.98 29.27 12.10
N GLU A 871 26.95 28.83 12.84
CA GLU A 871 26.64 27.40 12.99
C GLU A 871 25.95 26.88 11.72
N HIS A 872 26.51 25.85 11.07
CA HIS A 872 25.95 25.26 9.86
C HIS A 872 25.01 24.09 10.20
N LEU A 873 23.74 24.23 9.83
CA LEU A 873 22.67 23.26 10.08
C LEU A 873 22.12 22.72 8.76
N TRP A 874 22.12 21.40 8.57
CA TRP A 874 21.60 20.81 7.32
C TRP A 874 20.35 19.96 7.58
N LEU A 875 19.27 20.23 6.85
CA LEU A 875 18.04 19.46 6.96
C LEU A 875 18.20 18.05 6.39
N VAL A 876 17.85 17.03 7.16
CA VAL A 876 17.86 15.63 6.75
C VAL A 876 16.47 15.03 6.95
N ARG A 877 15.90 14.46 5.87
CA ARG A 877 14.51 13.99 5.85
C ARG A 877 14.31 12.64 6.52
N ASP A 878 15.17 11.69 6.18
CA ASP A 878 15.01 10.27 6.51
C ASP A 878 16.35 9.56 6.68
N GLY A 879 17.41 10.33 7.00
CA GLY A 879 18.78 9.85 7.20
C GLY A 879 19.39 9.18 5.99
N GLN A 880 18.92 9.50 4.78
CA GLN A 880 19.47 9.03 3.52
C GLN A 880 20.43 10.03 2.87
N VAL A 881 21.01 10.92 3.67
CA VAL A 881 21.91 11.97 3.20
C VAL A 881 23.24 11.78 3.90
N GLU A 882 24.30 11.57 3.14
CA GLU A 882 25.67 11.64 3.63
C GLU A 882 26.03 13.13 3.81
N LEU A 883 26.48 13.49 5.02
CA LEU A 883 26.85 14.87 5.37
C LEU A 883 28.33 14.93 5.73
N PRO A 884 29.04 16.03 5.38
CA PRO A 884 30.37 16.29 5.90
C PRO A 884 30.33 16.66 7.38
N ASP A 885 31.46 16.48 8.08
CA ASP A 885 31.58 16.81 9.52
C ASP A 885 31.42 18.32 9.82
N THR A 886 31.41 19.15 8.79
CA THR A 886 31.27 20.62 8.90
C THR A 886 29.83 21.08 9.12
N VAL A 887 28.83 20.21 8.95
CA VAL A 887 27.41 20.54 9.20
C VAL A 887 26.80 19.64 10.28
N LYS A 888 25.88 20.23 11.05
CA LYS A 888 25.06 19.49 12.00
C LYS A 888 23.74 19.10 11.35
N ALA A 889 23.42 17.80 11.37
CA ALA A 889 22.14 17.29 10.88
C ALA A 889 20.96 17.82 11.70
N VAL A 890 19.92 18.31 11.02
CA VAL A 890 18.62 18.69 11.59
C VAL A 890 17.56 17.74 11.05
N LYS A 891 16.89 17.01 11.94
CA LYS A 891 15.87 16.04 11.55
C LYS A 891 14.59 16.73 11.08
N PHE A 892 14.17 16.49 9.84
CA PHE A 892 12.91 17.02 9.31
C PHE A 892 11.72 16.61 10.18
N GLN A 893 10.84 17.56 10.50
CA GLN A 893 9.72 17.36 11.43
C GLN A 893 10.12 16.99 12.88
N GLY A 894 11.41 16.97 13.21
CA GLY A 894 11.88 16.87 14.59
C GLY A 894 11.77 18.20 15.32
N ARG A 895 11.97 18.17 16.64
CA ARG A 895 12.01 19.38 17.47
C ARG A 895 13.04 20.40 16.96
N ASP A 896 14.23 19.93 16.61
CA ASP A 896 15.35 20.76 16.17
C ASP A 896 15.05 21.50 14.85
N TRP A 897 14.19 20.94 13.99
CA TRP A 897 13.76 21.61 12.76
C TRP A 897 12.84 22.80 13.04
N TYR A 898 11.89 22.64 13.96
CA TYR A 898 11.04 23.76 14.40
C TYR A 898 11.86 24.86 15.08
N GLU A 899 12.86 24.49 15.90
CA GLU A 899 13.77 25.46 16.49
C GLU A 899 14.62 26.17 15.44
N ALA A 900 15.22 25.43 14.49
CA ALA A 900 16.04 25.99 13.42
C ALA A 900 15.24 26.96 12.54
N LEU A 901 14.00 26.62 12.16
CA LEU A 901 13.12 27.55 11.42
C LEU A 901 12.81 28.82 12.20
N ALA A 902 12.58 28.73 13.51
CA ALA A 902 12.25 29.88 14.35
C ALA A 902 13.45 30.80 14.65
N ARG A 903 14.65 30.21 14.76
CA ARG A 903 15.80 30.88 15.36
C ARG A 903 17.02 31.07 14.45
N SER A 904 17.13 30.37 13.32
CA SER A 904 18.28 30.57 12.43
C SER A 904 18.21 31.96 11.80
N ARG A 905 19.31 32.71 11.87
CA ARG A 905 19.42 34.01 11.20
C ARG A 905 19.30 33.85 9.69
N TYR A 906 19.85 32.77 9.13
CA TYR A 906 19.81 32.50 7.71
C TYR A 906 19.11 31.18 7.41
N ILE A 907 18.28 31.16 6.38
CA ILE A 907 17.68 29.95 5.81
C ILE A 907 17.98 29.96 4.31
N VAL A 908 18.68 28.95 3.82
CA VAL A 908 19.02 28.80 2.39
C VAL A 908 18.34 27.53 1.88
N THR A 909 17.37 27.68 0.99
CA THR A 909 16.55 26.58 0.48
C THR A 909 16.43 26.62 -1.03
N ASN A 910 16.38 25.46 -1.67
CA ASN A 910 15.94 25.32 -3.08
C ASN A 910 14.55 24.66 -3.21
N ALA A 911 13.90 24.40 -2.09
CA ALA A 911 12.62 23.70 -2.00
C ALA A 911 11.55 24.57 -1.31
N HIS A 912 10.29 24.15 -1.43
CA HIS A 912 9.16 24.77 -0.75
C HIS A 912 9.28 24.67 0.78
N LEU A 913 9.14 25.80 1.47
CA LEU A 913 8.98 25.89 2.91
C LEU A 913 7.52 25.64 3.31
N PRO A 914 7.25 25.32 4.58
CA PRO A 914 5.87 25.22 5.05
C PRO A 914 5.14 26.56 4.91
N HIS A 915 3.97 26.57 4.26
CA HIS A 915 3.14 27.77 4.03
C HIS A 915 2.79 28.58 5.30
N TRP A 916 2.89 27.97 6.48
CA TRP A 916 2.63 28.62 7.77
C TRP A 916 3.84 29.34 8.38
N ILE A 917 5.00 29.28 7.72
CA ILE A 917 6.19 30.01 8.17
C ILE A 917 5.91 31.52 8.16
N LYS A 918 6.56 32.22 9.09
CA LYS A 918 6.47 33.66 9.27
C LYS A 918 7.86 34.19 9.58
N ARG A 919 8.55 34.68 8.55
CA ARG A 919 9.82 35.40 8.68
C ARG A 919 9.68 36.50 9.72
N ARG A 920 10.70 36.72 10.54
CA ARG A 920 10.79 37.84 11.49
C ARG A 920 11.96 38.76 11.16
N GLU A 921 11.96 39.94 11.74
CA GLU A 921 13.04 40.91 11.59
C GLU A 921 14.41 40.29 11.96
N GLY A 922 15.44 40.62 11.18
CA GLY A 922 16.79 40.06 11.32
C GLY A 922 16.99 38.64 10.74
N GLN A 923 15.92 37.95 10.31
CA GLN A 923 16.02 36.66 9.63
C GLN A 923 16.02 36.85 8.10
N VAL A 924 16.92 36.14 7.41
CA VAL A 924 17.09 36.19 5.95
C VAL A 924 16.79 34.82 5.34
N ILE A 925 15.76 34.76 4.50
CA ILE A 925 15.36 33.55 3.77
C ILE A 925 15.74 33.71 2.30
N VAL A 926 16.63 32.84 1.84
CA VAL A 926 17.09 32.73 0.46
C VAL A 926 16.40 31.54 -0.20
N GLN A 927 15.55 31.82 -1.18
CA GLN A 927 14.98 30.83 -2.07
C GLN A 927 15.84 30.76 -3.34
N ALA A 928 16.67 29.73 -3.42
CA ALA A 928 17.53 29.48 -4.57
C ALA A 928 16.77 28.95 -5.78
N TRP A 929 15.56 28.40 -5.60
CA TRP A 929 14.90 27.57 -6.61
C TRP A 929 15.84 26.47 -7.15
N HIS A 930 15.46 25.76 -8.20
CA HIS A 930 16.19 24.53 -8.60
C HIS A 930 16.30 24.33 -10.11
N GLY A 931 16.22 25.39 -10.91
CA GLY A 931 16.47 25.32 -12.35
C GLY A 931 15.80 26.41 -13.18
N THR A 932 16.42 26.72 -14.31
CA THR A 932 15.82 27.53 -15.38
C THR A 932 14.59 26.82 -15.94
N MET A 933 13.55 27.59 -16.24
CA MET A 933 12.23 27.05 -16.54
C MET A 933 12.04 26.83 -18.04
N LEU A 934 11.92 25.57 -18.44
CA LEU A 934 11.26 25.21 -19.71
C LEU A 934 9.73 25.19 -19.53
N LYS A 935 9.25 24.53 -18.48
CA LYS A 935 7.83 24.26 -18.23
C LYS A 935 7.19 25.41 -17.45
N LYS A 936 5.88 25.63 -17.63
CA LYS A 936 5.12 26.53 -16.76
C LYS A 936 5.18 26.07 -15.29
N ILE A 937 5.42 27.01 -14.38
CA ILE A 937 5.55 26.76 -12.94
C ILE A 937 4.72 27.72 -12.10
N GLY A 938 4.55 27.41 -10.81
CA GLY A 938 3.90 28.30 -9.85
C GLY A 938 2.49 28.70 -10.26
N LEU A 939 2.20 30.00 -10.21
CA LEU A 939 0.93 30.62 -10.58
C LEU A 939 0.61 30.57 -12.08
N ASP A 940 1.59 30.24 -12.93
CA ASP A 940 1.35 30.08 -14.38
C ASP A 940 0.77 28.68 -14.71
N ILE A 941 0.54 27.83 -13.71
CA ILE A 941 -0.11 26.52 -13.89
C ILE A 941 -1.63 26.74 -13.86
N ASP A 942 -2.32 26.51 -14.98
CA ASP A 942 -3.75 26.84 -15.11
C ASP A 942 -4.65 26.08 -14.11
N ALA A 943 -4.35 24.80 -13.83
CA ALA A 943 -5.10 23.98 -12.88
C ALA A 943 -4.18 22.94 -12.19
N PRO A 944 -3.64 23.24 -10.99
CA PRO A 944 -2.78 22.31 -10.26
C PRO A 944 -3.58 21.08 -9.80
N LYS A 945 -3.57 20.02 -10.61
CA LYS A 945 -4.32 18.76 -10.36
C LYS A 945 -3.95 18.05 -9.04
N PHE A 946 -2.79 18.38 -8.45
CA PHE A 946 -2.24 17.71 -7.28
C PHE A 946 -2.62 18.37 -5.94
N ASP A 947 -2.91 19.67 -5.93
CA ASP A 947 -3.28 20.45 -4.74
C ASP A 947 -4.12 21.68 -5.14
N PRO A 948 -5.44 21.66 -4.91
CA PRO A 948 -6.33 22.80 -5.22
C PRO A 948 -5.92 24.11 -4.54
N ASN A 949 -5.21 24.03 -3.41
CA ASN A 949 -4.76 25.20 -2.65
C ASN A 949 -3.30 25.60 -2.96
N TYR A 950 -2.72 25.05 -4.03
CA TYR A 950 -1.31 25.27 -4.39
C TYR A 950 -0.97 26.76 -4.56
N HIS A 951 -1.77 27.49 -5.34
CA HIS A 951 -1.52 28.92 -5.61
C HIS A 951 -1.56 29.77 -4.34
N GLU A 952 -2.56 29.58 -3.50
CA GLU A 952 -2.69 30.33 -2.24
C GLU A 952 -1.50 30.05 -1.31
N ARG A 953 -1.12 28.78 -1.17
CA ARG A 953 0.03 28.38 -0.35
C ARG A 953 1.35 28.93 -0.87
N LEU A 954 1.52 28.97 -2.20
CA LEU A 954 2.70 29.53 -2.84
C LEU A 954 2.84 31.02 -2.53
N VAL A 955 1.76 31.80 -2.66
CA VAL A 955 1.77 33.24 -2.35
C VAL A 955 2.08 33.47 -0.86
N GLN A 956 1.48 32.69 0.04
CA GLN A 956 1.77 32.76 1.48
C GLN A 956 3.24 32.45 1.78
N GLU A 957 3.81 31.46 1.11
CA GLU A 957 5.22 31.10 1.26
C GLU A 957 6.14 32.21 0.71
N ALA A 958 5.89 32.66 -0.52
CA ALA A 958 6.70 33.65 -1.23
C ALA A 958 6.82 34.98 -0.48
N ALA A 959 5.76 35.39 0.22
CA ALA A 959 5.76 36.58 1.08
C ALA A 959 6.82 36.55 2.20
N ASN A 960 7.38 35.38 2.52
CA ASN A 960 8.41 35.22 3.54
C ASN A 960 9.84 35.31 3.01
N TRP A 961 10.06 35.31 1.70
CA TRP A 961 11.42 35.31 1.15
C TRP A 961 12.05 36.71 1.17
N ASN A 962 13.35 36.77 1.46
CA ASN A 962 14.16 37.99 1.30
C ASN A 962 14.81 38.05 -0.08
N ILE A 963 15.21 36.89 -0.60
CA ILE A 963 15.94 36.76 -1.85
C ILE A 963 15.34 35.59 -2.64
N LEU A 964 15.01 35.83 -3.90
CA LEU A 964 14.75 34.79 -4.89
C LEU A 964 15.90 34.78 -5.91
N VAL A 965 16.62 33.67 -6.06
CA VAL A 965 17.77 33.60 -6.97
C VAL A 965 17.32 33.36 -8.40
N SER A 966 17.91 34.09 -9.35
CA SER A 966 17.75 33.89 -10.79
C SER A 966 19.08 33.51 -11.42
N SER A 967 19.07 32.46 -12.24
CA SER A 967 20.25 31.94 -12.94
C SER A 967 20.62 32.73 -14.19
N ASN A 968 19.64 33.39 -14.82
CA ASN A 968 19.81 34.12 -16.06
C ASN A 968 18.73 35.20 -16.19
N ARG A 969 18.98 36.17 -17.08
CA ARG A 969 18.04 37.29 -17.30
C ARG A 969 16.72 36.85 -17.94
N PHE A 970 16.71 35.71 -18.64
CA PHE A 970 15.49 35.10 -19.16
C PHE A 970 14.53 34.67 -18.03
N SER A 971 15.07 34.10 -16.96
CA SER A 971 14.28 33.52 -15.86
C SER A 971 13.69 34.59 -14.93
N THR A 972 14.36 35.73 -14.76
CA THR A 972 13.96 36.81 -13.84
C THR A 972 12.49 37.24 -13.97
N PRO A 973 11.98 37.65 -15.16
CA PRO A 973 10.59 38.07 -15.30
C PRO A 973 9.59 36.92 -15.10
N ILE A 974 9.96 35.69 -15.44
CA ILE A 974 9.12 34.50 -15.25
C ILE A 974 9.00 34.19 -13.77
N LEU A 975 10.13 34.13 -13.04
CA LEU A 975 10.15 33.88 -11.60
C LEU A 975 9.32 34.91 -10.84
N LYS A 976 9.43 36.19 -11.20
CA LYS A 976 8.61 37.26 -10.61
C LYS A 976 7.11 36.96 -10.69
N ARG A 977 6.61 36.69 -11.90
CA ARG A 977 5.19 36.42 -12.16
C ARG A 977 4.75 35.08 -11.56
N ALA A 978 5.46 34.01 -11.89
CA ALA A 978 5.09 32.64 -11.55
C ALA A 978 5.15 32.38 -10.04
N MET A 979 6.06 33.01 -9.31
CA MET A 979 6.11 32.86 -7.85
C MET A 979 5.23 33.86 -7.10
N GLY A 980 4.67 34.86 -7.78
CA GLY A 980 3.96 35.96 -7.14
C GLY A 980 4.85 36.73 -6.15
N TYR A 981 6.12 36.91 -6.49
CA TYR A 981 7.13 37.50 -5.60
C TYR A 981 7.62 38.85 -6.12
N ASP A 982 7.29 39.92 -5.40
CA ASP A 982 7.67 41.30 -5.75
C ASP A 982 8.94 41.80 -5.05
N GLY A 983 9.57 40.98 -4.22
CA GLY A 983 10.80 41.34 -3.50
C GLY A 983 12.06 41.23 -4.37
N LEU A 984 13.23 41.10 -3.71
CA LEU A 984 14.52 41.09 -4.38
C LEU A 984 14.76 39.78 -5.15
N ILE A 985 14.78 39.87 -6.48
CA ILE A 985 15.25 38.78 -7.34
C ILE A 985 16.74 39.01 -7.62
N ALA A 986 17.59 38.11 -7.14
CA ALA A 986 19.04 38.20 -7.25
C ALA A 986 19.52 37.53 -8.54
N GLU A 987 19.91 38.36 -9.51
CA GLU A 987 20.57 37.94 -10.75
C GLU A 987 22.05 37.61 -10.50
N THR A 988 22.30 36.55 -9.73
CA THR A 988 23.66 36.14 -9.36
C THR A 988 24.23 35.03 -10.22
N GLY A 989 23.41 34.36 -11.03
CA GLY A 989 23.70 32.98 -11.44
C GLY A 989 23.29 31.99 -10.32
N TYR A 990 23.28 30.69 -10.62
CA TYR A 990 23.03 29.68 -9.59
C TYR A 990 24.31 29.27 -8.86
N PRO A 991 24.34 29.35 -7.51
CA PRO A 991 25.47 28.85 -6.72
C PRO A 991 25.95 27.45 -7.10
N ARG A 992 25.03 26.52 -7.41
CA ARG A 992 25.39 25.14 -7.82
C ARG A 992 26.23 25.05 -9.09
N ASN A 993 26.12 26.05 -9.98
CA ASN A 993 26.84 26.07 -11.25
C ASN A 993 28.31 26.50 -11.07
N ASP A 994 28.69 27.11 -9.94
CA ASP A 994 30.09 27.42 -9.64
C ASP A 994 30.98 26.17 -9.70
N TYR A 995 30.40 25.01 -9.35
CA TYR A 995 31.05 23.70 -9.44
C TYR A 995 31.56 23.38 -10.86
N LEU A 996 30.88 23.87 -11.90
CA LEU A 996 31.20 23.59 -13.30
C LEU A 996 32.34 24.47 -13.85
N TYR A 997 32.69 25.53 -13.13
CA TYR A 997 33.77 26.48 -13.45
C TYR A 997 35.02 26.27 -12.58
N ALA A 998 35.02 25.30 -11.66
CA ALA A 998 36.13 25.08 -10.75
C ALA A 998 37.44 24.70 -11.49
N ASP A 999 38.57 25.24 -11.05
CA ASP A 999 39.88 24.99 -11.66
C ASP A 999 40.28 23.49 -11.64
N ASP A 1000 39.79 22.74 -10.65
CA ASP A 1000 40.02 21.31 -10.44
C ASP A 1000 38.93 20.41 -11.06
N ARG A 1001 38.04 20.95 -11.91
CA ARG A 1001 36.91 20.22 -12.51
C ARG A 1001 37.33 18.91 -13.20
N ASP A 1002 38.41 18.93 -13.96
CA ASP A 1002 38.86 17.75 -14.73
C ASP A 1002 39.50 16.67 -13.82
N GLU A 1003 39.98 17.05 -12.63
CA GLU A 1003 40.39 16.11 -11.59
C GLU A 1003 39.16 15.49 -10.92
N ARG A 1004 38.17 16.31 -10.55
CA ARG A 1004 36.88 15.84 -9.99
C ARG A 1004 36.17 14.87 -10.92
N ALA A 1005 36.13 15.17 -12.22
CA ALA A 1005 35.56 14.28 -13.22
C ALA A 1005 36.24 12.90 -13.23
N ARG A 1006 37.58 12.86 -13.14
CA ARG A 1006 38.34 11.61 -13.04
C ARG A 1006 38.01 10.83 -11.77
N GLU A 1007 37.93 11.51 -10.63
CA GLU A 1007 37.54 10.87 -9.36
C GLU A 1007 36.13 10.29 -9.42
N VAL A 1008 35.16 10.99 -10.03
CA VAL A 1008 33.78 10.49 -10.17
C VAL A 1008 33.74 9.24 -11.04
N ARG A 1009 34.48 9.24 -12.17
CA ARG A 1009 34.59 8.06 -13.06
C ARG A 1009 35.23 6.87 -12.34
N GLU A 1010 36.28 7.10 -11.55
CA GLU A 1010 36.92 6.06 -10.72
C GLU A 1010 35.98 5.53 -9.64
N LYS A 1011 35.29 6.41 -8.91
CA LYS A 1011 34.31 6.05 -7.86
C LYS A 1011 33.15 5.21 -8.42
N LEU A 1012 32.72 5.48 -9.65
CA LEU A 1012 31.68 4.72 -10.34
C LEU A 1012 32.18 3.41 -10.96
N GLY A 1013 33.50 3.15 -10.96
CA GLY A 1013 34.10 1.97 -11.58
C GLY A 1013 33.90 1.93 -13.11
N LEU A 1014 33.96 3.09 -13.77
CA LEU A 1014 33.79 3.17 -15.22
C LEU A 1014 35.04 2.67 -15.95
N PRO A 1015 34.91 1.94 -17.07
CA PRO A 1015 36.07 1.49 -17.84
C PRO A 1015 36.86 2.67 -18.43
N GLU A 1016 38.19 2.60 -18.35
CA GLU A 1016 39.08 3.62 -18.90
C GLU A 1016 38.91 3.74 -20.43
N GLY A 1017 38.99 4.97 -20.95
CA GLY A 1017 38.94 5.26 -22.39
C GLY A 1017 37.54 5.26 -23.03
N LYS A 1018 36.48 4.89 -22.31
CA LYS A 1018 35.11 4.95 -22.84
C LYS A 1018 34.46 6.33 -22.70
N LYS A 1019 33.66 6.72 -23.69
CA LYS A 1019 32.78 7.90 -23.64
C LYS A 1019 31.61 7.64 -22.68
N VAL A 1020 31.27 8.62 -21.84
CA VAL A 1020 30.25 8.52 -20.81
C VAL A 1020 28.98 9.25 -21.24
N VAL A 1021 27.88 8.50 -21.40
CA VAL A 1021 26.57 9.03 -21.76
C VAL A 1021 25.70 9.13 -20.51
N LEU A 1022 25.26 10.34 -20.14
CA LEU A 1022 24.33 10.55 -19.02
C LEU A 1022 22.92 10.72 -19.54
N TYR A 1023 22.03 9.79 -19.20
CA TYR A 1023 20.60 9.89 -19.48
C TYR A 1023 19.82 10.33 -18.22
N ALA A 1024 19.20 11.50 -18.28
CA ALA A 1024 18.48 12.12 -17.16
C ALA A 1024 17.06 12.58 -17.56
N PRO A 1025 16.13 11.64 -17.82
CA PRO A 1025 14.77 11.96 -18.28
C PRO A 1025 13.91 12.58 -17.17
N THR A 1026 12.92 13.38 -17.57
CA THR A 1026 11.88 13.84 -16.65
C THR A 1026 10.87 12.73 -16.33
N TRP A 1027 10.25 12.81 -15.15
CA TRP A 1027 9.15 11.90 -14.84
C TRP A 1027 7.85 12.39 -15.51
N ARG A 1028 6.90 11.47 -15.71
CA ARG A 1028 5.61 11.77 -16.33
C ARG A 1028 4.49 11.75 -15.30
N ASP A 1029 3.74 12.84 -15.22
CA ASP A 1029 2.70 13.05 -14.20
C ASP A 1029 1.57 12.02 -14.31
N ASP A 1030 1.33 11.52 -15.52
CA ASP A 1030 0.29 10.56 -15.88
C ASP A 1030 0.71 9.09 -15.71
N LEU A 1031 1.99 8.78 -15.56
CA LEU A 1031 2.50 7.41 -15.39
C LEU A 1031 2.82 7.10 -13.93
N SER A 1032 1.84 6.57 -13.18
CA SER A 1032 2.01 6.23 -11.75
C SER A 1032 1.55 4.81 -11.40
N HIS A 1033 2.23 4.19 -10.42
CA HIS A 1033 1.73 2.98 -9.74
C HIS A 1033 0.71 3.33 -8.66
N SER A 1034 0.94 4.44 -7.96
CA SER A 1034 0.06 4.97 -6.93
C SER A 1034 0.38 6.44 -6.65
N ARG A 1035 -0.44 7.13 -5.84
CA ARG A 1035 -0.24 8.54 -5.51
C ARG A 1035 1.17 8.77 -4.92
N GLY A 1036 2.03 9.43 -5.69
CA GLY A 1036 3.42 9.74 -5.29
C GLY A 1036 4.46 8.67 -5.67
N GLN A 1037 4.10 7.64 -6.44
CA GLN A 1037 5.02 6.63 -6.97
C GLN A 1037 4.87 6.52 -8.49
N PHE A 1038 5.89 6.95 -9.23
CA PHE A 1038 5.82 7.07 -10.70
C PHE A 1038 6.64 6.00 -11.41
N LYS A 1039 6.20 5.65 -12.62
CA LYS A 1039 6.84 4.62 -13.46
C LYS A 1039 8.10 5.15 -14.14
N PHE A 1040 9.03 4.26 -14.45
CA PHE A 1040 10.15 4.55 -15.35
C PHE A 1040 9.78 4.14 -16.77
N ASP A 1041 9.46 5.11 -17.62
CA ASP A 1041 9.16 4.87 -19.04
C ASP A 1041 10.44 4.89 -19.88
N LEU A 1042 11.26 3.85 -19.74
CA LEU A 1042 12.51 3.72 -20.48
C LEU A 1042 12.23 3.29 -21.92
N ARG A 1043 12.29 4.23 -22.86
CA ARG A 1043 12.10 4.00 -24.30
C ARG A 1043 13.38 3.78 -25.09
N VAL A 1044 14.53 3.86 -24.42
CA VAL A 1044 15.83 3.52 -25.02
C VAL A 1044 15.98 2.01 -25.01
N ASP A 1045 16.20 1.42 -26.18
CA ASP A 1045 16.58 0.02 -26.33
C ASP A 1045 18.04 -0.16 -25.86
N LEU A 1046 18.19 -0.45 -24.58
CA LEU A 1046 19.51 -0.61 -23.95
C LEU A 1046 20.28 -1.82 -24.48
N GLU A 1047 19.60 -2.84 -25.00
CA GLU A 1047 20.24 -4.02 -25.58
C GLU A 1047 20.83 -3.68 -26.96
N ASP A 1048 20.09 -2.96 -27.81
CA ASP A 1048 20.65 -2.45 -29.07
C ASP A 1048 21.76 -1.43 -28.84
N ALA A 1049 21.58 -0.53 -27.87
CA ALA A 1049 22.61 0.45 -27.49
C ALA A 1049 23.89 -0.27 -27.05
N ARG A 1050 23.79 -1.29 -26.21
CA ARG A 1050 24.94 -2.12 -25.78
C ARG A 1050 25.61 -2.79 -26.97
N ARG A 1051 24.83 -3.36 -27.91
CA ARG A 1051 25.38 -4.02 -29.10
C ARG A 1051 26.16 -3.07 -30.01
N ARG A 1052 25.75 -1.82 -30.13
CA ARG A 1052 26.31 -0.85 -31.10
C ARG A 1052 27.33 0.10 -30.51
N LEU A 1053 27.24 0.37 -29.21
CA LEU A 1053 28.04 1.37 -28.49
C LEU A 1053 28.82 0.75 -27.30
N GLY A 1054 28.62 -0.53 -27.00
CA GLY A 1054 29.20 -1.15 -25.80
C GLY A 1054 30.72 -1.25 -25.79
N ASP A 1055 31.38 -1.14 -26.94
CA ASP A 1055 32.85 -1.19 -27.05
C ASP A 1055 33.51 0.13 -26.62
N ASP A 1056 32.87 1.26 -26.88
CA ASP A 1056 33.44 2.60 -26.74
C ASP A 1056 32.63 3.54 -25.81
N HIS A 1057 31.41 3.17 -25.42
CA HIS A 1057 30.55 3.97 -24.53
C HIS A 1057 30.11 3.20 -23.27
N VAL A 1058 29.69 3.97 -22.26
CA VAL A 1058 28.87 3.50 -21.13
C VAL A 1058 27.70 4.43 -20.89
N PHE A 1059 26.60 3.90 -20.34
CA PHE A 1059 25.38 4.63 -20.01
C PHE A 1059 25.25 4.80 -18.50
N LEU A 1060 25.21 6.05 -18.05
CA LEU A 1060 24.77 6.43 -16.71
C LEU A 1060 23.31 6.84 -16.79
N ILE A 1061 22.42 6.17 -16.05
CA ILE A 1061 21.00 6.51 -16.05
C ILE A 1061 20.62 7.07 -14.68
N ARG A 1062 20.13 8.32 -14.67
CA ARG A 1062 19.66 9.03 -13.48
C ARG A 1062 18.15 9.20 -13.53
N ARG A 1063 17.43 8.35 -12.80
CA ARG A 1063 15.98 8.48 -12.62
C ARG A 1063 15.65 9.70 -11.79
N HIS A 1064 14.47 10.27 -12.03
CA HIS A 1064 13.91 11.27 -11.15
C HIS A 1064 13.55 10.67 -9.78
N SER A 1065 13.71 11.41 -8.69
CA SER A 1065 13.48 10.92 -7.30
C SER A 1065 12.06 10.45 -6.97
N ASN A 1066 11.10 10.70 -7.87
CA ASN A 1066 9.71 10.25 -7.74
C ASN A 1066 9.45 8.92 -8.48
N ILE A 1067 10.40 8.45 -9.28
CA ILE A 1067 10.34 7.20 -10.02
C ILE A 1067 10.82 6.07 -9.11
N VAL A 1068 10.07 4.97 -9.05
CA VAL A 1068 10.38 3.84 -8.17
C VAL A 1068 10.93 2.62 -8.89
N ASP A 1069 10.73 2.48 -10.20
CA ASP A 1069 11.11 1.28 -10.97
C ASP A 1069 12.61 1.08 -11.11
N SER A 1070 13.05 -0.17 -11.10
CA SER A 1070 14.45 -0.55 -11.39
C SER A 1070 14.84 -0.21 -12.84
N ILE A 1071 16.14 -0.02 -13.06
CA ILE A 1071 16.69 0.21 -14.40
C ILE A 1071 17.11 -1.13 -15.01
N PRO A 1072 16.50 -1.58 -16.13
CA PRO A 1072 16.89 -2.81 -16.79
C PRO A 1072 18.36 -2.81 -17.18
N GLY A 1073 19.05 -3.93 -16.96
CA GLY A 1073 20.46 -4.11 -17.32
C GLY A 1073 21.45 -3.33 -16.44
N ALA A 1074 21.01 -2.60 -15.41
CA ALA A 1074 21.93 -1.92 -14.49
C ALA A 1074 22.91 -2.92 -13.84
N GLY A 1075 24.20 -2.60 -13.87
CA GLY A 1075 25.27 -3.46 -13.36
C GLY A 1075 25.85 -4.46 -14.36
N ASN A 1076 25.42 -4.47 -15.62
CA ASN A 1076 25.92 -5.36 -16.67
C ASN A 1076 27.27 -4.94 -17.31
N GLY A 1077 27.93 -3.92 -16.75
CA GLY A 1077 29.18 -3.33 -17.25
C GLY A 1077 29.03 -2.32 -18.39
N PHE A 1078 27.80 -2.07 -18.87
CA PHE A 1078 27.47 -1.02 -19.85
C PHE A 1078 26.50 0.01 -19.26
N VAL A 1079 25.49 -0.44 -18.52
CA VAL A 1079 24.47 0.41 -17.89
C VAL A 1079 24.74 0.54 -16.39
N TYR A 1080 24.79 1.77 -15.90
CA TYR A 1080 25.01 2.12 -14.50
C TYR A 1080 23.81 2.92 -13.98
N ASP A 1081 23.16 2.42 -12.92
CA ASP A 1081 22.14 3.20 -12.20
C ASP A 1081 22.84 4.19 -11.27
N VAL A 1082 22.73 5.48 -11.60
CA VAL A 1082 23.31 6.59 -10.81
C VAL A 1082 22.21 7.44 -10.15
N SER A 1083 21.01 6.89 -9.99
CA SER A 1083 19.85 7.60 -9.43
C SER A 1083 20.01 7.95 -7.95
N GLU A 1084 20.75 7.15 -7.19
CA GLU A 1084 21.09 7.42 -5.78
C GLU A 1084 22.40 8.21 -5.62
N TYR A 1085 23.06 8.62 -6.72
CA TYR A 1085 24.30 9.39 -6.64
C TYR A 1085 24.00 10.79 -6.06
N PRO A 1086 24.71 11.26 -5.00
CA PRO A 1086 24.28 12.40 -4.20
C PRO A 1086 24.00 13.69 -4.97
N ASP A 1087 24.97 14.14 -5.77
CA ASP A 1087 24.90 15.39 -6.53
C ASP A 1087 24.98 15.12 -8.03
N ILE A 1088 24.15 15.81 -8.81
CA ILE A 1088 24.13 15.63 -10.27
C ILE A 1088 25.27 16.41 -10.94
N ALA A 1089 25.79 17.47 -10.31
CA ALA A 1089 26.91 18.24 -10.86
C ALA A 1089 28.17 17.37 -11.07
N ASP A 1090 28.40 16.41 -10.18
CA ASP A 1090 29.45 15.38 -10.33
C ASP A 1090 29.27 14.54 -11.61
N LEU A 1091 28.02 14.16 -11.91
CA LEU A 1091 27.69 13.38 -13.09
C LEU A 1091 27.82 14.24 -14.36
N TYR A 1092 27.50 15.53 -14.31
CA TYR A 1092 27.69 16.44 -15.44
C TYR A 1092 29.16 16.50 -15.85
N VAL A 1093 30.06 16.75 -14.91
CA VAL A 1093 31.50 16.87 -15.22
C VAL A 1093 32.09 15.54 -15.68
N ALA A 1094 31.56 14.41 -15.20
CA ALA A 1094 31.96 13.07 -15.64
C ALA A 1094 31.41 12.66 -17.00
N ALA A 1095 30.29 13.23 -17.46
CA ALA A 1095 29.63 12.86 -18.71
C ALA A 1095 30.15 13.63 -19.93
N ASP A 1096 30.40 12.91 -21.03
CA ASP A 1096 30.80 13.48 -22.31
C ASP A 1096 29.59 13.89 -23.17
N ILE A 1097 28.46 13.20 -22.99
CA ILE A 1097 27.20 13.42 -23.71
C ILE A 1097 26.05 13.42 -22.70
N MET A 1098 25.14 14.38 -22.81
CA MET A 1098 23.87 14.36 -22.05
C MET A 1098 22.70 14.01 -22.96
N ILE A 1099 21.89 13.06 -22.51
CA ILE A 1099 20.57 12.76 -23.06
C ILE A 1099 19.53 13.20 -22.03
N THR A 1100 18.59 14.00 -22.46
CA THR A 1100 17.48 14.47 -21.62
C THR A 1100 16.22 14.64 -22.48
N ASP A 1101 15.16 15.20 -21.92
CA ASP A 1101 13.93 15.51 -22.65
C ASP A 1101 13.51 16.95 -22.36
N TYR A 1102 12.62 17.16 -21.41
CA TYR A 1102 12.06 18.45 -21.02
C TYR A 1102 12.66 18.90 -19.68
N SER A 1103 13.87 18.48 -19.34
CA SER A 1103 14.45 18.70 -18.01
C SER A 1103 15.20 20.02 -17.92
N SER A 1104 15.15 20.69 -16.76
CA SER A 1104 15.94 21.89 -16.51
C SER A 1104 17.45 21.64 -16.43
N VAL A 1105 17.87 20.37 -16.31
CA VAL A 1105 19.30 19.97 -16.27
C VAL A 1105 20.06 20.40 -17.53
N MET A 1106 19.37 20.58 -18.66
CA MET A 1106 19.99 21.03 -19.92
C MET A 1106 20.61 22.42 -19.79
N PHE A 1107 20.00 23.31 -18.99
CA PHE A 1107 20.51 24.66 -18.78
C PHE A 1107 21.78 24.64 -17.91
N ASP A 1108 21.86 23.76 -16.91
CA ASP A 1108 23.06 23.62 -16.09
C ASP A 1108 24.20 22.96 -16.90
N TYR A 1109 23.88 21.93 -17.68
CA TYR A 1109 24.88 21.23 -18.50
C TYR A 1109 25.44 22.10 -19.62
N ALA A 1110 24.66 23.09 -20.09
CA ALA A 1110 25.06 24.00 -21.15
C ALA A 1110 26.37 24.74 -20.83
N HIS A 1111 26.65 25.03 -19.55
CA HIS A 1111 27.89 25.67 -19.07
C HIS A 1111 29.16 24.86 -19.39
N LEU A 1112 29.06 23.54 -19.58
CA LEU A 1112 30.20 22.69 -19.95
C LEU A 1112 30.54 22.75 -21.45
N ARG A 1113 29.66 23.34 -22.27
CA ARG A 1113 29.80 23.39 -23.74
C ARG A 1113 30.02 21.99 -24.35
N ARG A 1114 29.21 21.02 -23.92
CA ARG A 1114 29.25 19.61 -24.35
C ARG A 1114 27.96 19.22 -25.08
N PRO A 1115 28.02 18.24 -26.00
CA PRO A 1115 26.86 17.85 -26.81
C PRO A 1115 25.67 17.37 -25.97
N MET A 1116 24.46 17.77 -26.38
CA MET A 1116 23.19 17.36 -25.79
C MET A 1116 22.27 16.74 -26.84
N LEU A 1117 21.55 15.68 -26.48
CA LEU A 1117 20.51 15.03 -27.28
C LEU A 1117 19.19 15.04 -26.51
N PHE A 1118 18.08 15.29 -27.20
CA PHE A 1118 16.77 15.40 -26.58
C PHE A 1118 15.87 14.27 -27.04
N PHE A 1119 15.62 13.29 -26.16
CA PHE A 1119 14.80 12.13 -26.46
C PHE A 1119 13.32 12.39 -26.13
N THR A 1120 12.61 12.99 -27.09
CA THR A 1120 11.27 13.58 -26.95
C THR A 1120 10.20 12.74 -27.66
N TYR A 1121 10.13 11.44 -27.34
CA TYR A 1121 9.18 10.49 -27.92
C TYR A 1121 7.70 10.81 -27.67
N ASP A 1122 7.41 11.76 -26.78
CA ASP A 1122 6.07 12.16 -26.35
C ASP A 1122 5.83 13.68 -26.42
N LEU A 1123 6.57 14.41 -27.26
CA LEU A 1123 6.62 15.88 -27.29
C LEU A 1123 5.24 16.55 -27.38
N GLU A 1124 4.42 16.15 -28.34
CA GLU A 1124 3.09 16.73 -28.57
C GLU A 1124 2.20 16.59 -27.33
N HIS A 1125 2.19 15.41 -26.71
CA HIS A 1125 1.43 15.16 -25.48
C HIS A 1125 1.97 15.99 -24.31
N TYR A 1126 3.29 16.07 -24.16
CA TYR A 1126 3.91 16.79 -23.05
C TYR A 1126 3.66 18.30 -23.11
N ARG A 1127 3.85 18.90 -24.29
CA ARG A 1127 3.67 20.33 -24.54
C ARG A 1127 2.20 20.72 -24.42
N ASP A 1128 1.31 20.00 -25.11
CA ASP A 1128 -0.06 20.48 -25.34
C ASP A 1128 -1.06 20.03 -24.27
N LYS A 1129 -0.74 18.97 -23.51
CA LYS A 1129 -1.70 18.37 -22.55
C LYS A 1129 -1.20 18.33 -21.11
N LEU A 1130 0.12 18.28 -20.88
CA LEU A 1130 0.69 18.11 -19.53
C LEU A 1130 1.03 19.44 -18.86
N ARG A 1131 2.01 20.21 -19.38
CA ARG A 1131 2.53 21.40 -18.66
C ARG A 1131 2.73 22.68 -19.48
N GLY A 1132 2.85 22.62 -20.80
CA GLY A 1132 3.19 23.78 -21.64
C GLY A 1132 4.61 24.32 -21.41
N PHE A 1133 5.14 25.08 -22.37
CA PHE A 1133 6.50 25.64 -22.36
C PHE A 1133 6.53 27.17 -22.37
N TYR A 1134 7.64 27.77 -21.90
CA TYR A 1134 7.88 29.22 -21.89
C TYR A 1134 8.53 29.76 -23.18
N PHE A 1135 9.15 28.90 -23.99
CA PHE A 1135 9.75 29.25 -25.28
C PHE A 1135 9.56 28.11 -26.28
N ASP A 1136 9.94 28.36 -27.53
CA ASP A 1136 9.79 27.43 -28.63
C ASP A 1136 10.91 26.37 -28.62
N PHE A 1137 10.68 25.31 -27.84
CA PHE A 1137 11.68 24.27 -27.64
C PHE A 1137 12.07 23.54 -28.93
N GLU A 1138 11.18 23.44 -29.91
CA GLU A 1138 11.47 22.79 -31.20
C GLU A 1138 12.49 23.57 -32.01
N ASN A 1139 12.42 24.89 -31.96
CA ASN A 1139 13.31 25.76 -32.72
C ASN A 1139 14.60 26.08 -31.96
N ASP A 1140 14.51 26.26 -30.64
CA ASP A 1140 15.57 26.84 -29.81
C ASP A 1140 16.45 25.79 -29.08
N ALA A 1141 16.18 24.48 -29.23
CA ALA A 1141 16.97 23.45 -28.56
C ALA A 1141 18.45 23.44 -29.02
N PRO A 1142 19.43 23.28 -28.10
CA PRO A 1142 20.87 23.27 -28.41
C PRO A 1142 21.37 21.95 -29.02
N GLY A 1143 20.45 21.09 -29.48
CA GLY A 1143 20.73 19.75 -29.99
C GLY A 1143 19.48 19.14 -30.64
N PRO A 1144 19.61 17.98 -31.31
CA PRO A 1144 18.51 17.36 -32.02
C PRO A 1144 17.43 16.83 -31.08
N LEU A 1145 16.17 17.01 -31.49
CA LEU A 1145 15.00 16.34 -30.92
C LEU A 1145 14.80 14.99 -31.63
N VAL A 1146 14.77 13.90 -30.88
CA VAL A 1146 14.71 12.53 -31.39
C VAL A 1146 13.57 11.79 -30.70
N ASP A 1147 12.75 11.05 -31.45
CA ASP A 1147 11.53 10.40 -30.94
C ASP A 1147 11.63 8.87 -30.83
N ASN A 1148 12.69 8.27 -31.35
CA ASN A 1148 12.88 6.83 -31.36
C ASN A 1148 14.31 6.40 -30.96
N SER A 1149 14.44 5.18 -30.45
CA SER A 1149 15.72 4.70 -29.91
C SER A 1149 16.79 4.48 -30.99
N ASP A 1150 16.43 4.09 -32.21
CA ASP A 1150 17.41 3.80 -33.25
C ASP A 1150 18.16 5.07 -33.68
N ASP A 1151 17.44 6.15 -33.92
CA ASP A 1151 18.02 7.44 -34.29
C ASP A 1151 18.79 8.05 -33.13
N LEU A 1152 18.35 7.85 -31.89
CA LEU A 1152 19.11 8.27 -30.70
C LEU A 1152 20.47 7.58 -30.66
N ILE A 1153 20.52 6.27 -30.88
CA ILE A 1153 21.77 5.49 -30.89
C ILE A 1153 22.68 5.92 -32.05
N LYS A 1154 22.12 6.25 -33.23
CA LYS A 1154 22.89 6.82 -34.35
C LYS A 1154 23.51 8.17 -33.98
N ALA A 1155 22.73 9.06 -33.38
CA ALA A 1155 23.20 10.38 -32.95
C ALA A 1155 24.31 10.31 -31.91
N ILE A 1156 24.23 9.38 -30.95
CA ILE A 1156 25.31 9.13 -29.97
C ILE A 1156 26.59 8.69 -30.68
N ARG A 1157 26.49 7.78 -31.65
CA ARG A 1157 27.66 7.29 -32.38
C ARG A 1157 28.33 8.38 -33.21
N GLY A 1158 27.54 9.25 -33.82
CA GLY A 1158 27.99 10.39 -34.64
C GLY A 1158 28.08 11.71 -33.87
N ILE A 1159 28.30 11.70 -32.56
CA ILE A 1159 28.11 12.89 -31.72
C ILE A 1159 28.97 14.09 -32.14
N ASP A 1160 30.17 13.85 -32.67
CA ASP A 1160 31.08 14.92 -33.09
C ASP A 1160 30.55 15.67 -34.33
N GLU A 1161 29.84 14.97 -35.22
CA GLU A 1161 29.15 15.57 -36.39
C GLU A 1161 27.91 16.35 -35.95
N VAL A 1162 27.12 15.78 -35.03
CA VAL A 1162 25.95 16.45 -34.43
C VAL A 1162 26.38 17.73 -33.70
N ALA A 1163 27.47 17.69 -32.95
CA ALA A 1163 27.99 18.85 -32.24
C ALA A 1163 28.38 19.98 -33.18
N ALA A 1164 29.01 19.65 -34.32
CA ALA A 1164 29.37 20.63 -35.34
C ALA A 1164 28.13 21.23 -36.03
N GLU A 1165 27.12 20.41 -36.32
CA GLU A 1165 25.86 20.85 -36.94
C GLU A 1165 25.08 21.82 -36.04
N TYR A 1166 25.04 21.57 -34.74
CA TYR A 1166 24.25 22.35 -33.77
C TYR A 1166 25.03 23.47 -33.07
N GLN A 1167 26.29 23.73 -33.45
CA GLN A 1167 27.17 24.69 -32.77
C GLN A 1167 26.56 26.10 -32.68
N GLU A 1168 25.99 26.62 -33.76
CA GLU A 1168 25.38 27.97 -33.77
C GLU A 1168 24.18 28.05 -32.80
N LYS A 1169 23.26 27.06 -32.86
CA LYS A 1169 22.13 26.97 -31.94
C LYS A 1169 22.56 26.83 -30.49
N TYR A 1170 23.62 26.06 -30.24
CA TYR A 1170 24.18 25.88 -28.91
C TYR A 1170 24.74 27.21 -28.37
N ASP A 1171 25.47 27.98 -29.18
CA ASP A 1171 26.02 29.27 -28.76
C ASP A 1171 24.92 30.29 -28.48
N GLU A 1172 23.84 30.31 -29.27
CA GLU A 1172 22.65 31.13 -29.00
C GLU A 1172 21.97 30.73 -27.69
N PHE A 1173 21.75 29.43 -27.47
CA PHE A 1173 21.19 28.89 -26.23
C PHE A 1173 22.05 29.26 -25.02
N HIS A 1174 23.37 29.09 -25.12
CA HIS A 1174 24.30 29.48 -24.05
C HIS A 1174 24.26 30.99 -23.80
N HIS A 1175 24.23 31.84 -24.84
CA HIS A 1175 24.13 33.28 -24.66
C HIS A 1175 22.83 33.70 -23.97
N GLN A 1176 21.72 33.01 -24.25
CA GLN A 1176 20.41 33.32 -23.68
C GLN A 1176 20.24 32.83 -22.23
N PHE A 1177 20.74 31.63 -21.91
CA PHE A 1177 20.42 30.95 -20.65
C PHE A 1177 21.59 30.83 -19.66
N CYS A 1178 22.83 31.18 -20.06
CA CYS A 1178 24.03 31.04 -19.23
C CYS A 1178 24.77 32.39 -19.02
N ASP A 1179 24.06 33.52 -19.06
CA ASP A 1179 24.65 34.86 -19.13
C ASP A 1179 25.19 35.43 -17.81
N LEU A 1180 24.88 34.81 -16.66
CA LEU A 1180 25.26 35.31 -15.32
C LEU A 1180 26.25 34.43 -14.56
N ASP A 1181 26.37 33.13 -14.88
CA ASP A 1181 27.26 32.21 -14.16
C ASP A 1181 28.70 32.30 -14.66
N ASP A 1182 29.61 32.59 -13.74
CA ASP A 1182 31.05 32.82 -13.98
C ASP A 1182 31.95 32.13 -12.93
N GLY A 1183 31.40 31.21 -12.14
CA GLY A 1183 32.12 30.56 -11.03
C GLY A 1183 32.08 31.31 -9.69
N HIS A 1184 31.36 32.43 -9.60
CA HIS A 1184 31.30 33.27 -8.39
C HIS A 1184 29.86 33.59 -7.92
N ALA A 1185 28.86 32.81 -8.32
CA ALA A 1185 27.47 33.03 -7.94
C ALA A 1185 27.25 32.86 -6.42
N SER A 1186 27.87 31.84 -5.81
CA SER A 1186 27.82 31.60 -4.37
C SER A 1186 28.38 32.77 -3.57
N ALA A 1187 29.47 33.36 -4.07
CA ALA A 1187 30.14 34.49 -3.42
C ALA A 1187 29.26 35.76 -3.44
N ARG A 1188 28.68 36.08 -4.62
CA ARG A 1188 27.74 37.21 -4.76
C ARG A 1188 26.51 37.05 -3.88
N LEU A 1189 25.95 35.83 -3.81
CA LEU A 1189 24.78 35.54 -3.01
C LEU A 1189 25.08 35.64 -1.50
N ALA A 1190 26.24 35.15 -1.05
CA ALA A 1190 26.67 35.26 0.34
C ALA A 1190 26.84 36.74 0.77
N ASP A 1191 27.46 37.57 -0.07
CA ASP A 1191 27.61 39.01 0.19
C ASP A 1191 26.25 39.70 0.33
N LEU A 1192 25.30 39.38 -0.55
CA LEU A 1192 23.96 39.93 -0.52
C LEU A 1192 23.19 39.46 0.73
N MET A 1193 23.31 38.18 1.07
CA MET A 1193 22.66 37.58 2.23
C MET A 1193 23.12 38.24 3.54
N PHE A 1194 24.42 38.49 3.71
CA PHE A 1194 24.95 39.17 4.89
C PHE A 1194 24.58 40.64 4.93
N ARG A 1195 24.64 41.35 3.81
CA ARG A 1195 24.22 42.75 3.72
C ARG A 1195 22.77 42.95 4.15
N ILE A 1196 21.85 42.10 3.69
CA ILE A 1196 20.43 42.16 4.07
C ILE A 1196 20.22 41.89 5.56
N ALA A 1197 21.04 41.04 6.18
CA ALA A 1197 20.96 40.78 7.61
C ALA A 1197 21.45 41.98 8.44
N GLU A 1198 22.45 42.72 7.97
CA GLU A 1198 23.02 43.89 8.64
C GLU A 1198 22.16 45.15 8.45
N GLU A 1199 21.73 45.42 7.23
CA GLU A 1199 21.02 46.65 6.84
C GLU A 1199 19.50 46.56 7.06
N GLY A 1200 18.97 45.34 7.24
CA GLY A 1200 17.54 45.06 7.18
C GLY A 1200 17.06 44.89 5.73
N ALA A 1201 16.01 44.11 5.52
CA ALA A 1201 15.47 43.89 4.18
C ALA A 1201 14.96 45.22 3.58
N PRO A 1202 15.41 45.62 2.38
CA PRO A 1202 14.73 46.70 1.66
C PRO A 1202 13.27 46.28 1.42
N LEU A 1203 12.36 47.21 1.69
CA LEU A 1203 10.90 47.04 1.52
C LEU A 1203 10.53 46.62 0.09
#